data_AF-A0A8S0VEU2-F1
#
_entry.id   AF-A0A8S0VEU2-F1
#
_cell.length_a   1.000
_cell.length_b   1.000
_cell.length_c   1.000
_cell.angle_alpha   90.00
_cell.angle_beta   90.00
_cell.angle_gamma   90.00
#
_symmetry.space_group_name_H-M   'P 1'
#
loop_
_entity.id
_entity.type
_entity.pdbx_description
1 polymer ?
#
loop_
_entity_poly.entity_id
_entity_poly.type
_entity_poly.pdbx_seq_one_letter_code
_entity_poly.pdbx_strand_id
1 'polypeptide(L)'
;MDEENEVELLQRYRRDRRVLLDFILAGSLIKKVIMPPGAVTLDDVDLDQVSVDYVLNCAKKGHMLELSEAIRDYHDSTLFPNMNNAGSADEFFLVTNPESSGSPPRRAPPHVPVVVPSPILPSLSISEPLDTEEVDEVSSLSKSQSLNSSQVQELTVDDIDDFDDDDLEEVDSRRYSRRVLNDASDVALGLSSFATGITDDDLRETAYEILLAAAGASGGLIVPSKEKKKEKKSRLMRKLGRSKSEHVMQSQNSPGLVGLLETMRVQMEISEDMDIRTRRGLLNAMVGKVGKRMDTLLIPLELLCCISRTEFSDKKSYIRWQKRQLNMLEEGLVNQPAVGFGESGRKMSDLRALLAKIEESESLPSSTGELQRTECLRSLRDIANPLAERPARGDLTGEICHWADGYHLNVRLYEKLLLSVFDVLDEGKLTEEVEEMLELFKSAWRILGITETIHYTCYAWVLFRQFVITGEQGILQHAIEQLKKIPLKEQRGPQERLHLKSLTCRVESEKGFEELTFLQSFLLPIQKWADKQLADYHLHFAEGSKLMENAVVVAMVVRRLLLEEPELAIYSLPVTDAEQIESYVSSSIKNAFSRILGDVETMSDVANEHPLAMLAEQTKKLLRKDTTMYMPILSQRHRNASAVLASLVHRLYGVRLKPFLDSAEHLTEDVVSVFPAADSLEQSVLTIITSPCEDGAAESYCKKLNLYKIETISGTLVLRWVNSQLGRLQAWVERAIQQERWAPVSTQQRHGSSIVEVYRIVEETVDQFFALNVPMRPGELSSLVRGIDNAFQVYAKHVADSLANKEDIIPPVPILTRYRKESGIKAFVKKELTDSRLPEVRKSSDIQVLATPTLCVQLNTLYVSSK
;
A
#
# COMPACT_ATOMS: atom_id res chain seq x y z
N MET A 1 -21.65 38.66 17.78
CA MET A 1 -20.40 39.32 18.25
C MET A 1 -19.33 38.35 17.83
N ASP A 2 -18.78 38.62 16.66
CA ASP A 2 -18.26 37.57 15.82
C ASP A 2 -16.74 37.69 15.85
N GLU A 3 -16.07 36.60 16.19
CA GLU A 3 -14.60 36.55 16.22
C GLU A 3 -14.11 36.65 14.77
N GLU A 4 -13.75 37.87 14.32
CA GLU A 4 -13.04 38.05 13.05
C GLU A 4 -11.82 37.15 13.08
N ASN A 5 -11.84 36.13 12.23
CA ASN A 5 -10.86 35.05 12.21
C ASN A 5 -9.45 35.66 12.07
N GLU A 6 -8.57 35.44 13.05
CA GLU A 6 -7.26 36.11 13.13
C GLU A 6 -6.45 35.96 11.83
N VAL A 7 -6.62 34.80 11.16
CA VAL A 7 -6.05 34.49 9.84
C VAL A 7 -6.50 35.48 8.76
N GLU A 8 -7.78 35.86 8.73
CA GLU A 8 -8.34 36.80 7.75
C GLU A 8 -7.86 38.23 7.99
N LEU A 9 -7.76 38.64 9.26
CA LEU A 9 -7.16 39.93 9.66
C LEU A 9 -5.68 40.00 9.24
N LEU A 10 -4.92 38.92 9.43
CA LEU A 10 -3.51 38.82 9.10
C LEU A 10 -3.29 38.78 7.57
N GLN A 11 -4.14 38.07 6.82
CA GLN A 11 -4.15 38.12 5.34
C GLN A 11 -4.49 39.52 4.81
N ARG A 12 -5.44 40.21 5.44
CA ARG A 12 -5.80 41.60 5.09
C ARG A 12 -4.62 42.55 5.35
N TYR A 13 -3.96 42.44 6.50
CA TYR A 13 -2.76 43.20 6.81
C TYR A 13 -1.62 42.96 5.79
N ARG A 14 -1.35 41.71 5.41
CA ARG A 14 -0.36 41.39 4.35
C ARG A 14 -0.75 42.04 3.02
N ARG A 15 -2.01 41.92 2.59
CA ARG A 15 -2.52 42.54 1.34
C ARG A 15 -2.35 44.06 1.35
N ASP A 16 -2.77 44.72 2.43
CA ASP A 16 -2.72 46.17 2.55
C ASP A 16 -1.25 46.67 2.64
N ARG A 17 -0.35 45.89 3.27
CA ARG A 17 1.10 46.14 3.26
C ARG A 17 1.73 46.00 1.87
N ARG A 18 1.39 44.97 1.08
CA ARG A 18 1.88 44.83 -0.31
C ARG A 18 1.43 46.03 -1.15
N VAL A 19 0.15 46.38 -1.10
CA VAL A 19 -0.41 47.55 -1.80
C VAL A 19 0.28 48.86 -1.39
N LEU A 20 0.66 49.01 -0.12
CA LEU A 20 1.44 50.16 0.36
C LEU A 20 2.87 50.16 -0.21
N LEU A 21 3.55 49.01 -0.21
CA LEU A 21 4.90 48.87 -0.79
C LEU A 21 4.88 49.14 -2.29
N ASP A 22 3.95 48.53 -3.04
CA ASP A 22 3.73 48.79 -4.48
C ASP A 22 3.53 50.28 -4.75
N PHE A 23 2.66 50.95 -3.97
CA PHE A 23 2.39 52.38 -4.12
C PHE A 23 3.62 53.27 -3.86
N ILE A 24 4.46 52.92 -2.89
CA ILE A 24 5.69 53.66 -2.59
C ILE A 24 6.76 53.39 -3.67
N LEU A 25 6.91 52.14 -4.11
CA LEU A 25 7.91 51.71 -5.09
C LEU A 25 7.59 52.19 -6.52
N ALA A 26 6.30 52.32 -6.86
CA ALA A 26 5.83 52.96 -8.10
C ALA A 26 5.84 54.51 -8.02
N GLY A 27 6.06 55.08 -6.84
CA GLY A 27 6.08 56.52 -6.61
C GLY A 27 7.42 57.18 -6.90
N SER A 28 7.40 58.45 -7.33
CA SER A 28 8.61 59.25 -7.56
C SER A 28 9.33 59.74 -6.28
N LEU A 29 9.03 59.11 -5.13
CA LEU A 29 9.60 59.43 -3.81
C LEU A 29 11.01 58.82 -3.62
N ILE A 30 11.34 57.77 -4.38
CA ILE A 30 12.62 57.07 -4.34
C ILE A 30 13.44 57.44 -5.58
N LYS A 31 14.70 57.83 -5.38
CA LYS A 31 15.55 58.36 -6.47
C LYS A 31 15.97 57.29 -7.48
N LYS A 32 16.20 56.07 -7.01
CA LYS A 32 16.42 54.83 -7.78
C LYS A 32 16.26 53.64 -6.84
N VAL A 33 15.60 52.59 -7.32
CA VAL A 33 15.58 51.26 -6.69
C VAL A 33 16.75 50.43 -7.24
N ILE A 34 17.45 49.71 -6.36
CA ILE A 34 18.35 48.60 -6.69
C ILE A 34 17.60 47.31 -6.36
N MET A 35 17.47 46.43 -7.36
CA MET A 35 16.96 45.07 -7.21
C MET A 35 17.98 44.21 -6.46
N PRO A 36 17.56 43.25 -5.62
CA PRO A 36 18.50 42.33 -4.97
C PRO A 36 19.22 41.46 -6.03
N PRO A 37 20.44 40.96 -5.75
CA PRO A 37 21.20 40.18 -6.71
C PRO A 37 20.45 38.90 -7.15
N GLY A 38 20.01 38.87 -8.40
CA GLY A 38 19.24 37.77 -8.97
C GLY A 38 17.82 38.15 -9.43
N ALA A 39 17.30 39.31 -9.02
CA ALA A 39 16.01 39.85 -9.48
C ALA A 39 16.19 40.84 -10.66
N VAL A 40 15.21 40.87 -11.57
CA VAL A 40 15.18 41.73 -12.77
C VAL A 40 14.00 42.70 -12.75
N THR A 41 12.81 42.26 -12.32
CA THR A 41 11.63 43.14 -12.10
C THR A 41 11.19 43.11 -10.64
N LEU A 42 10.26 44.00 -10.27
CA LEU A 42 9.69 44.03 -8.92
C LEU A 42 8.94 42.73 -8.58
N ASP A 43 8.42 42.05 -9.60
CA ASP A 43 7.69 40.77 -9.51
C ASP A 43 8.60 39.59 -9.10
N ASP A 44 9.93 39.72 -9.32
CA ASP A 44 10.94 38.75 -8.84
C ASP A 44 11.23 38.88 -7.33
N VAL A 45 10.55 39.77 -6.58
CA VAL A 45 10.84 40.05 -5.16
C VAL A 45 9.62 39.83 -4.27
N ASP A 46 9.77 38.99 -3.24
CA ASP A 46 8.72 38.82 -2.22
C ASP A 46 8.60 40.07 -1.32
N LEU A 47 7.61 40.91 -1.62
CA LEU A 47 7.28 42.10 -0.84
C LEU A 47 6.83 41.80 0.60
N ASP A 48 6.38 40.57 0.92
CA ASP A 48 6.10 40.21 2.31
C ASP A 48 7.39 40.13 3.16
N GLN A 49 8.58 40.08 2.55
CA GLN A 49 9.89 40.08 3.23
C GLN A 49 10.65 41.42 3.15
N VAL A 50 10.02 42.50 2.67
CA VAL A 50 10.64 43.84 2.56
C VAL A 50 10.32 44.71 3.77
N SER A 51 11.33 45.28 4.45
CA SER A 51 11.15 46.20 5.57
C SER A 51 10.46 47.49 5.13
N VAL A 52 9.25 47.70 5.63
CA VAL A 52 8.44 48.90 5.33
C VAL A 52 9.11 50.14 5.93
N ASP A 53 9.70 50.03 7.12
CA ASP A 53 10.40 51.14 7.77
C ASP A 53 11.69 51.52 7.07
N TYR A 54 12.46 50.55 6.54
CA TYR A 54 13.61 50.85 5.68
C TYR A 54 13.18 51.58 4.40
N VAL A 55 12.13 51.09 3.71
CA VAL A 55 11.57 51.72 2.51
C VAL A 55 11.08 53.15 2.80
N LEU A 56 10.32 53.34 3.87
CA LEU A 56 9.83 54.66 4.30
C LEU A 56 10.99 55.59 4.70
N ASN A 57 12.05 55.08 5.34
CA ASN A 57 13.21 55.88 5.71
C ASN A 57 14.05 56.31 4.49
N CYS A 58 14.19 55.46 3.47
CA CYS A 58 14.80 55.87 2.21
C CYS A 58 13.95 56.88 1.43
N ALA A 59 12.62 56.71 1.40
CA ALA A 59 11.69 57.67 0.79
C ALA A 59 11.71 59.03 1.51
N LYS A 60 11.65 59.06 2.85
CA LYS A 60 11.78 60.29 3.67
C LYS A 60 13.08 61.05 3.40
N LYS A 61 14.18 60.34 3.12
CA LYS A 61 15.51 60.93 2.85
C LYS A 61 15.72 61.26 1.36
N GLY A 62 14.84 60.85 0.45
CA GLY A 62 15.06 60.98 -1.01
C GLY A 62 16.26 60.16 -1.52
N HIS A 63 16.62 59.10 -0.79
CA HIS A 63 17.80 58.29 -1.05
C HIS A 63 17.58 57.26 -2.17
N MET A 64 18.66 56.55 -2.51
CA MET A 64 18.59 55.29 -3.24
C MET A 64 17.98 54.23 -2.31
N LEU A 65 17.06 53.42 -2.82
CA LEU A 65 16.56 52.25 -2.09
C LEU A 65 17.30 51.02 -2.59
N GLU A 66 17.95 50.29 -1.71
CA GLU A 66 18.46 48.95 -2.01
C GLU A 66 17.57 47.90 -1.37
N LEU A 67 16.89 47.11 -2.21
CA LEU A 67 15.95 46.08 -1.73
C LEU A 67 16.65 44.92 -1.02
N SER A 68 17.89 44.59 -1.40
CA SER A 68 18.74 43.63 -0.66
C SER A 68 19.02 44.07 0.78
N GLU A 69 19.11 45.38 1.04
CA GLU A 69 19.22 45.90 2.40
C GLU A 69 17.86 45.92 3.10
N ALA A 70 16.78 46.29 2.41
CA ALA A 70 15.42 46.31 2.97
C ALA A 70 14.92 44.91 3.39
N ILE A 71 15.32 43.87 2.66
CA ILE A 71 15.00 42.46 3.00
C ILE A 71 15.86 41.99 4.18
N ARG A 72 17.14 42.37 4.22
CA ARG A 72 18.03 42.06 5.34
C ARG A 72 17.56 42.73 6.63
N ASP A 73 17.20 44.01 6.58
CA ASP A 73 16.64 44.79 7.69
C ASP A 73 15.33 44.19 8.24
N TYR A 74 14.48 43.63 7.39
CA TYR A 74 13.27 42.89 7.81
C TYR A 74 13.64 41.66 8.65
N HIS A 75 14.55 40.81 8.16
CA HIS A 75 14.94 39.60 8.89
C HIS A 75 15.76 39.92 10.16
N ASP A 76 16.70 40.86 10.09
CA ASP A 76 17.49 41.33 11.25
C ASP A 76 16.57 41.90 12.36
N SER A 77 15.48 42.60 12.00
CA SER A 77 14.52 43.14 12.98
C SER A 77 13.52 42.11 13.53
N THR A 78 13.31 40.96 12.89
CA THR A 78 12.52 39.87 13.51
C THR A 78 13.22 39.18 14.68
N LEU A 79 14.54 39.31 14.80
CA LEU A 79 15.35 38.63 15.84
C LEU A 79 15.38 39.38 17.18
N PHE A 80 14.91 40.63 17.24
CA PHE A 80 14.96 41.48 18.43
C PHE A 80 13.63 42.23 18.64
N PRO A 81 13.16 42.41 19.89
CA PRO A 81 12.07 43.35 20.15
C PRO A 81 12.47 44.77 19.72
N ASN A 82 11.63 45.44 18.94
CA ASN A 82 11.88 46.81 18.48
C ASN A 82 12.03 47.78 19.68
N MET A 83 13.27 48.13 20.00
CA MET A 83 13.60 49.16 20.99
C MET A 83 14.10 50.41 20.27
N ASN A 84 13.16 51.31 19.97
CA ASN A 84 13.47 52.61 19.40
C ASN A 84 14.31 53.46 20.36
N ASN A 85 15.63 53.47 20.16
CA ASN A 85 16.56 54.42 20.80
C ASN A 85 16.47 55.83 20.16
N ALA A 86 15.28 56.23 19.72
CA ALA A 86 14.97 57.58 19.27
C ALA A 86 14.34 58.35 20.44
N GLY A 87 14.91 59.51 20.78
CA GLY A 87 14.38 60.35 21.86
C GLY A 87 12.94 60.80 21.60
N SER A 88 12.14 60.85 22.67
CA SER A 88 10.67 61.00 22.64
C SER A 88 10.15 62.10 21.68
N ALA A 89 9.53 61.68 20.58
CA ALA A 89 8.74 62.53 19.69
C ALA A 89 7.65 61.70 18.98
N ASP A 90 6.41 61.83 19.47
CA ASP A 90 5.14 61.44 18.84
C ASP A 90 5.10 60.11 18.04
N GLU A 91 5.20 58.98 18.74
CA GLU A 91 4.83 57.67 18.17
C GLU A 91 3.31 57.51 18.09
N PHE A 92 2.76 57.55 16.87
CA PHE A 92 1.33 57.32 16.62
C PHE A 92 1.02 55.83 16.43
N PHE A 93 0.54 55.18 17.49
CA PHE A 93 -0.05 53.83 17.38
C PHE A 93 -1.35 53.89 16.57
N LEU A 94 -1.37 53.23 15.41
CA LEU A 94 -2.57 53.08 14.57
C LEU A 94 -3.56 52.11 15.22
N VAL A 95 -4.50 52.66 16.00
CA VAL A 95 -5.70 51.92 16.44
C VAL A 95 -6.63 51.75 15.24
N THR A 96 -6.41 50.68 14.46
CA THR A 96 -7.25 50.31 13.32
C THR A 96 -8.59 49.78 13.80
N ASN A 97 -9.59 50.65 13.92
CA ASN A 97 -10.96 50.25 14.21
C ASN A 97 -11.58 49.60 12.95
N PRO A 98 -11.90 48.28 12.92
CA PRO A 98 -12.08 47.51 11.69
C PRO A 98 -13.11 48.06 10.70
N GLU A 99 -14.20 48.64 11.21
CA GLU A 99 -15.31 49.20 10.41
C GLU A 99 -14.93 50.50 9.67
N SER A 100 -13.79 51.12 9.98
CA SER A 100 -13.44 52.49 9.54
C SER A 100 -12.42 52.58 8.40
N SER A 101 -11.78 51.47 8.00
CA SER A 101 -10.75 51.42 6.96
C SER A 101 -11.36 51.56 5.55
N GLY A 102 -11.55 52.81 5.11
CA GLY A 102 -12.09 53.16 3.81
C GLY A 102 -11.20 52.81 2.61
N SER A 103 -11.79 52.89 1.41
CA SER A 103 -11.14 52.58 0.12
C SER A 103 -9.76 53.25 -0.08
N PRO A 104 -8.80 52.58 -0.74
CA PRO A 104 -7.43 53.09 -0.90
C PRO A 104 -7.35 54.42 -1.69
N PRO A 105 -6.25 55.20 -1.52
CA PRO A 105 -6.17 56.58 -2.01
C PRO A 105 -6.27 56.71 -3.53
N ARG A 106 -7.39 57.26 -4.02
CA ARG A 106 -7.62 57.54 -5.46
C ARG A 106 -6.98 58.85 -5.96
N ARG A 107 -5.90 59.32 -5.34
CA ARG A 107 -5.18 60.56 -5.73
C ARG A 107 -3.69 60.26 -5.90
N ALA A 108 -3.09 60.87 -6.92
CA ALA A 108 -1.64 60.86 -7.11
C ALA A 108 -0.92 61.50 -5.90
N PRO A 109 0.31 61.04 -5.56
CA PRO A 109 1.06 61.57 -4.42
C PRO A 109 1.44 63.05 -4.63
N PRO A 110 1.49 63.86 -3.56
CA PRO A 110 1.87 65.27 -3.64
C PRO A 110 3.37 65.45 -3.90
N HIS A 111 3.74 66.47 -4.68
CA HIS A 111 5.14 66.85 -4.85
C HIS A 111 5.69 67.54 -3.59
N VAL A 112 6.91 67.17 -3.20
CA VAL A 112 7.59 67.69 -2.00
C VAL A 112 8.13 69.10 -2.25
N PRO A 113 7.87 70.09 -1.37
CA PRO A 113 8.49 71.42 -1.44
C PRO A 113 9.98 71.39 -1.09
N VAL A 114 10.80 72.14 -1.83
CA VAL A 114 12.22 72.33 -1.52
C VAL A 114 12.39 73.29 -0.35
N VAL A 115 13.09 72.87 0.70
CA VAL A 115 13.41 73.70 1.87
C VAL A 115 14.83 74.24 1.77
N VAL A 116 15.01 75.55 2.00
CA VAL A 116 16.30 76.24 2.03
C VAL A 116 16.67 76.56 3.50
N PRO A 117 17.90 76.28 3.98
CA PRO A 117 18.26 76.43 5.39
C PRO A 117 18.95 77.77 5.74
N SER A 118 18.69 78.30 6.96
CA SER A 118 19.50 79.27 7.78
C SER A 118 18.58 80.16 8.66
N PRO A 119 19.06 80.87 9.73
CA PRO A 119 20.27 80.67 10.55
C PRO A 119 20.09 80.77 12.10
N ILE A 120 20.86 79.96 12.84
CA ILE A 120 21.59 80.16 14.14
C ILE A 120 21.17 81.23 15.22
N LEU A 121 21.39 80.84 16.51
CA LEU A 121 21.68 81.62 17.76
C LEU A 121 20.53 81.76 18.82
N PRO A 122 20.81 82.01 20.13
CA PRO A 122 21.35 81.01 21.08
C PRO A 122 20.74 81.14 22.53
N SER A 123 21.48 80.70 23.56
CA SER A 123 21.38 81.04 25.01
C SER A 123 20.40 80.23 25.89
N LEU A 124 20.64 79.96 27.19
CA LEU A 124 21.85 80.03 28.05
C LEU A 124 21.63 79.28 29.39
N SER A 125 22.66 78.61 29.96
CA SER A 125 22.83 78.28 31.42
C SER A 125 21.78 77.33 32.06
N ILE A 126 21.90 76.70 33.25
CA ILE A 126 22.94 76.33 34.28
C ILE A 126 22.23 75.27 35.19
N SER A 127 22.82 74.31 35.93
CA SER A 127 24.18 73.85 36.27
C SER A 127 24.38 72.39 35.75
N GLU A 128 25.36 71.50 36.05
CA GLU A 128 26.43 71.31 37.07
C GLU A 128 25.98 70.89 38.51
N PRO A 129 26.77 70.10 39.28
CA PRO A 129 27.65 68.99 38.86
C PRO A 129 27.69 67.75 39.80
N LEU A 130 28.32 66.66 39.31
CA LEU A 130 29.11 65.64 40.06
C LEU A 130 28.38 64.73 41.11
N ASP A 131 28.83 63.49 41.43
CA ASP A 131 30.05 62.74 41.02
C ASP A 131 29.91 61.19 41.12
N THR A 132 30.87 60.45 40.54
CA THR A 132 31.41 59.06 40.82
C THR A 132 30.47 57.89 41.30
N GLU A 133 30.46 56.70 40.65
CA GLU A 133 31.40 55.53 40.73
C GLU A 133 31.39 54.77 42.09
N GLU A 134 31.56 53.44 42.23
CA GLU A 134 31.62 52.27 41.30
C GLU A 134 31.43 50.95 42.12
N VAL A 135 31.63 49.76 41.52
CA VAL A 135 32.15 48.51 42.15
C VAL A 135 31.28 47.74 43.20
N ASP A 136 30.60 46.70 42.70
CA ASP A 136 30.75 45.26 43.05
C ASP A 136 30.39 44.55 44.39
N GLU A 137 30.17 43.24 44.18
CA GLU A 137 30.53 42.04 44.99
C GLU A 137 29.70 41.48 46.19
N VAL A 138 29.13 40.29 45.91
CA VAL A 138 28.92 39.04 46.70
C VAL A 138 28.48 39.00 48.19
N SER A 139 27.50 38.11 48.43
CA SER A 139 27.57 36.92 49.32
C SER A 139 26.64 36.80 50.55
N SER A 140 25.84 35.72 50.54
CA SER A 140 25.54 34.82 51.68
C SER A 140 24.87 33.56 51.08
N LEU A 141 25.27 32.30 51.36
CA LEU A 141 25.28 31.54 52.62
C LEU A 141 23.86 31.29 53.18
N SER A 142 23.43 30.08 53.60
CA SER A 142 24.00 28.71 53.48
C SER A 142 23.00 27.65 54.03
N LYS A 143 23.30 26.35 53.85
CA LYS A 143 22.66 25.15 54.48
C LYS A 143 21.25 24.80 53.93
N SER A 144 20.71 23.57 54.06
CA SER A 144 21.09 22.36 54.83
C SER A 144 20.95 21.07 53.98
N GLN A 145 21.75 20.00 54.17
CA GLN A 145 21.44 18.72 54.90
C GLN A 145 20.01 18.17 54.65
N SER A 146 19.70 16.86 54.45
CA SER A 146 20.40 15.54 54.60
C SER A 146 19.51 14.43 53.93
N LEU A 147 19.80 13.12 53.76
CA LEU A 147 20.96 12.19 53.80
C LEU A 147 20.53 10.80 53.20
N ASN A 148 21.48 9.87 52.91
CA ASN A 148 21.29 8.41 52.65
C ASN A 148 20.50 8.01 51.37
N SER A 149 20.56 6.79 50.79
CA SER A 149 21.58 5.70 50.66
C SER A 149 21.03 4.73 49.58
N SER A 150 21.74 4.27 48.55
CA SER A 150 22.74 3.16 48.50
C SER A 150 23.30 3.10 47.04
N GLN A 151 24.56 2.76 46.72
CA GLN A 151 25.20 1.41 46.74
C GLN A 151 24.38 0.31 46.05
N VAL A 152 24.87 -0.52 45.11
CA VAL A 152 26.21 -0.75 44.46
C VAL A 152 25.91 -0.91 42.92
N GLN A 153 26.78 -0.87 41.90
CA GLN A 153 28.03 -1.59 41.68
C GLN A 153 28.76 -1.11 40.41
N GLU A 154 30.10 -1.19 40.42
CA GLU A 154 30.98 -0.92 39.27
C GLU A 154 31.48 -2.25 38.66
N LEU A 155 31.75 -2.24 37.35
CA LEU A 155 32.82 -3.02 36.72
C LEU A 155 33.48 -2.17 35.63
N THR A 156 34.76 -2.43 35.37
CA THR A 156 35.69 -1.54 34.68
C THR A 156 35.89 -1.89 33.20
N VAL A 157 36.41 -0.92 32.44
CA VAL A 157 37.02 -1.12 31.12
C VAL A 157 38.50 -1.38 31.32
N ASP A 158 39.05 -2.34 30.58
CA ASP A 158 40.43 -2.38 30.03
C ASP A 158 40.51 -3.54 29.00
N ASP A 159 41.63 -3.63 28.28
CA ASP A 159 42.01 -4.64 27.27
C ASP A 159 41.25 -4.65 25.92
N ILE A 160 41.78 -3.89 24.94
CA ILE A 160 42.36 -4.34 23.65
C ILE A 160 42.44 -3.14 22.67
N ASP A 161 43.68 -2.69 22.40
CA ASP A 161 44.06 -1.89 21.23
C ASP A 161 44.53 -2.82 20.08
N ASP A 162 44.99 -2.23 18.97
CA ASP A 162 45.65 -2.84 17.80
C ASP A 162 44.78 -3.72 16.87
N PHE A 163 44.22 -3.08 15.82
CA PHE A 163 44.28 -3.58 14.43
C PHE A 163 44.26 -2.39 13.45
N ASP A 164 45.26 -2.29 12.59
CA ASP A 164 45.41 -1.23 11.57
C ASP A 164 44.82 -1.63 10.20
N ASP A 165 44.22 -0.63 9.53
CA ASP A 165 44.01 -0.44 8.08
C ASP A 165 43.19 -1.43 7.22
N ASP A 166 42.70 -0.86 6.11
CA ASP A 166 42.05 -1.47 4.94
C ASP A 166 40.76 -2.31 5.13
N ASP A 167 39.66 -1.61 5.44
CA ASP A 167 38.38 -1.89 4.75
C ASP A 167 37.56 -0.60 4.49
N LEU A 168 37.00 -0.47 3.28
CA LEU A 168 36.29 0.73 2.81
C LEU A 168 34.78 0.63 3.06
N GLU A 169 34.36 0.53 4.32
CA GLU A 169 32.93 0.41 4.64
C GLU A 169 32.16 1.75 4.71
N GLU A 170 31.02 1.71 4.01
CA GLU A 170 29.91 2.65 3.84
C GLU A 170 29.20 3.01 5.17
N VAL A 171 29.90 3.68 6.11
CA VAL A 171 29.37 3.96 7.46
C VAL A 171 29.47 5.43 7.88
N ASP A 172 28.50 6.25 7.46
CA ASP A 172 27.81 7.17 8.39
C ASP A 172 26.54 7.82 7.80
N SER A 173 25.43 7.09 7.84
CA SER A 173 24.06 7.62 7.61
C SER A 173 22.97 6.90 8.42
N ARG A 174 23.20 5.65 8.84
CA ARG A 174 22.21 4.80 9.54
C ARG A 174 22.00 5.10 11.05
N ARG A 175 22.33 6.29 11.57
CA ARG A 175 22.35 6.53 13.04
C ARG A 175 21.04 7.00 13.69
N TYR A 176 19.99 7.34 12.93
CA TYR A 176 18.77 7.96 13.50
C TYR A 176 17.50 7.12 13.46
N SER A 177 17.29 6.29 12.43
CA SER A 177 16.09 5.44 12.36
C SER A 177 16.09 4.33 13.42
N ARG A 178 14.97 4.17 14.12
CA ARG A 178 14.74 3.09 15.10
C ARG A 178 13.85 1.96 14.56
N ARG A 179 13.50 1.99 13.28
CA ARG A 179 12.71 0.93 12.62
C ARG A 179 13.65 -0.01 11.87
N VAL A 180 13.29 -1.28 11.77
CA VAL A 180 13.91 -2.18 10.79
C VAL A 180 13.35 -1.78 9.44
N LEU A 181 14.20 -1.21 8.58
CA LEU A 181 13.83 -0.81 7.23
C LEU A 181 13.74 -2.05 6.32
N ASN A 182 12.75 -2.08 5.44
CA ASN A 182 12.66 -3.12 4.40
C ASN A 182 13.65 -2.83 3.27
N ASP A 183 14.09 -3.88 2.57
CA ASP A 183 14.76 -3.70 1.29
C ASP A 183 13.76 -3.19 0.23
N ALA A 184 14.21 -2.22 -0.57
CA ALA A 184 13.47 -1.60 -1.66
C ALA A 184 14.20 -1.74 -3.01
N SER A 185 15.15 -2.67 -3.13
CA SER A 185 15.83 -3.07 -4.38
C SER A 185 14.85 -3.39 -5.52
N ASP A 186 13.74 -4.09 -5.22
CA ASP A 186 12.60 -4.36 -6.11
C ASP A 186 12.04 -3.09 -6.81
N VAL A 187 12.27 -1.90 -6.24
CA VAL A 187 11.66 -0.61 -6.63
C VAL A 187 12.70 0.40 -7.14
N ALA A 188 13.93 -0.05 -7.40
CA ALA A 188 14.99 0.80 -7.97
C ALA A 188 14.58 1.44 -9.31
N LEU A 189 15.08 2.65 -9.57
CA LEU A 189 14.80 3.38 -10.82
C LEU A 189 15.43 2.70 -12.03
N GLY A 190 14.71 2.67 -13.15
CA GLY A 190 15.21 2.25 -14.47
C GLY A 190 16.07 3.33 -15.14
N LEU A 191 17.09 3.85 -14.45
CA LEU A 191 18.01 4.87 -14.96
C LEU A 191 19.45 4.31 -15.01
N SER A 192 20.28 4.86 -15.90
CA SER A 192 21.69 4.46 -16.03
C SER A 192 22.58 5.13 -14.97
N SER A 193 23.71 4.48 -14.66
CA SER A 193 24.75 5.04 -13.80
C SER A 193 25.52 6.19 -14.49
N PHE A 194 25.84 7.25 -13.75
CA PHE A 194 26.62 8.38 -14.25
C PHE A 194 28.07 7.98 -14.58
N ALA A 195 28.58 8.44 -15.72
CA ALA A 195 29.90 8.04 -16.22
C ALA A 195 31.06 8.65 -15.41
N THR A 196 30.81 9.76 -14.73
CA THR A 196 31.75 10.43 -13.81
C THR A 196 31.80 9.82 -12.40
N GLY A 197 30.91 8.88 -12.06
CA GLY A 197 30.86 8.28 -10.72
C GLY A 197 30.33 9.21 -9.63
N ILE A 198 29.45 10.17 -9.98
CA ILE A 198 28.74 11.06 -9.03
C ILE A 198 27.98 10.23 -7.98
N THR A 199 28.25 10.52 -6.70
CA THR A 199 27.64 9.85 -5.54
C THR A 199 26.27 10.43 -5.16
N ASP A 200 25.57 9.75 -4.25
CA ASP A 200 24.28 10.21 -3.72
C ASP A 200 24.43 11.48 -2.84
N ASP A 201 25.58 11.64 -2.17
CA ASP A 201 26.00 12.88 -1.49
C ASP A 201 26.23 14.01 -2.50
N ASP A 202 26.98 13.75 -3.57
CA ASP A 202 27.29 14.75 -4.60
C ASP A 202 26.01 15.33 -5.23
N LEU A 203 24.99 14.49 -5.43
CA LEU A 203 23.66 14.89 -5.89
C LEU A 203 22.91 15.70 -4.83
N ARG A 204 22.93 15.30 -3.56
CA ARG A 204 22.23 15.99 -2.47
C ARG A 204 22.81 17.38 -2.25
N GLU A 205 24.13 17.48 -2.14
CA GLU A 205 24.83 18.74 -2.01
C GLU A 205 24.54 19.66 -3.21
N THR A 206 24.67 19.17 -4.46
CA THR A 206 24.43 19.99 -5.66
C THR A 206 22.95 20.38 -5.82
N ALA A 207 22.00 19.53 -5.44
CA ALA A 207 20.58 19.89 -5.45
C ALA A 207 20.28 21.05 -4.50
N TYR A 208 20.95 21.13 -3.34
CA TYR A 208 20.86 22.30 -2.46
C TYR A 208 21.49 23.56 -3.08
N GLU A 209 22.59 23.44 -3.84
CA GLU A 209 23.17 24.59 -4.58
C GLU A 209 22.23 25.13 -5.66
N ILE A 210 21.48 24.24 -6.33
CA ILE A 210 20.41 24.58 -7.28
C ILE A 210 19.24 25.27 -6.56
N LEU A 211 18.82 24.76 -5.40
CA LEU A 211 17.74 25.33 -4.59
C LEU A 211 18.07 26.76 -4.12
N LEU A 212 19.29 26.99 -3.64
CA LEU A 212 19.76 28.32 -3.25
C LEU A 212 19.82 29.29 -4.44
N ALA A 213 20.26 28.82 -5.61
CA ALA A 213 20.30 29.65 -6.82
C ALA A 213 18.89 29.99 -7.33
N ALA A 214 17.94 29.07 -7.21
CA ALA A 214 16.54 29.28 -7.55
C ALA A 214 15.86 30.26 -6.58
N ALA A 215 16.03 30.09 -5.27
CA ALA A 215 15.54 31.03 -4.26
C ALA A 215 16.17 32.43 -4.40
N GLY A 216 17.43 32.51 -4.86
CA GLY A 216 18.10 33.77 -5.17
C GLY A 216 17.62 34.44 -6.46
N ALA A 217 17.04 33.71 -7.41
CA ALA A 217 16.35 34.30 -8.55
C ALA A 217 15.06 35.04 -8.11
N SER A 218 14.44 34.61 -7.00
CA SER A 218 13.34 35.30 -6.32
C SER A 218 13.81 36.32 -5.25
N GLY A 219 15.05 36.82 -5.37
CA GLY A 219 15.60 37.91 -4.55
C GLY A 219 15.87 37.61 -3.07
N GLY A 220 15.54 36.41 -2.58
CA GLY A 220 15.54 36.06 -1.16
C GLY A 220 16.84 35.51 -0.57
N LEU A 221 17.96 35.49 -1.33
CA LEU A 221 19.19 34.83 -0.91
C LEU A 221 20.02 35.66 0.10
N ILE A 222 19.60 35.64 1.36
CA ILE A 222 20.36 36.22 2.48
C ILE A 222 21.45 35.23 2.94
N VAL A 223 22.67 35.73 3.17
CA VAL A 223 23.73 34.98 3.86
C VAL A 223 23.54 35.13 5.37
N PRO A 224 23.37 34.04 6.14
CA PRO A 224 23.31 34.12 7.60
C PRO A 224 24.51 34.88 8.18
N SER A 225 24.26 35.76 9.14
CA SER A 225 25.36 36.37 9.89
C SER A 225 26.01 35.27 10.74
N LYS A 226 27.34 35.12 10.67
CA LYS A 226 28.05 34.24 11.62
C LYS A 226 28.00 34.90 13.00
N GLU A 227 27.00 34.52 13.79
CA GLU A 227 26.98 34.85 15.20
C GLU A 227 28.33 34.46 15.82
N LYS A 228 28.98 35.44 16.47
CA LYS A 228 30.15 35.14 17.30
C LYS A 228 29.67 34.27 18.44
N LYS A 229 29.86 32.94 18.35
CA LYS A 229 29.55 31.94 19.38
C LYS A 229 30.06 32.42 20.75
N LYS A 230 29.18 33.10 21.50
CA LYS A 230 29.45 33.61 22.84
C LYS A 230 29.67 32.38 23.72
N GLU A 231 30.89 32.20 24.20
CA GLU A 231 31.41 30.89 24.65
C GLU A 231 30.44 30.13 25.57
N LYS A 232 29.66 29.19 24.99
CA LYS A 232 28.94 28.18 25.76
C LYS A 232 29.96 27.16 26.26
N LYS A 233 30.70 27.54 27.31
CA LYS A 233 31.69 26.71 27.99
C LYS A 233 31.13 25.32 28.26
N SER A 234 31.87 24.31 27.84
CA SER A 234 31.45 22.92 27.88
C SER A 234 31.22 22.45 29.32
N ARG A 235 30.08 21.77 29.54
CA ARG A 235 29.93 20.79 30.63
C ARG A 235 29.33 19.51 30.09
N LEU A 236 30.20 18.52 29.92
CA LEU A 236 29.84 17.15 29.60
C LEU A 236 28.94 16.54 30.69
N MET A 237 28.18 15.53 30.27
CA MET A 237 27.58 14.47 31.09
C MET A 237 26.59 14.85 32.20
N ARG A 238 25.30 14.53 31.94
CA ARG A 238 24.51 13.75 32.90
C ARG A 238 23.41 12.89 32.27
N LYS A 239 23.72 11.58 32.22
CA LYS A 239 22.84 10.40 32.37
C LYS A 239 21.40 10.49 31.81
N LEU A 240 21.24 9.80 30.68
CA LEU A 240 20.14 8.87 30.36
C LEU A 240 18.99 8.80 31.39
N GLY A 241 17.82 9.34 31.01
CA GLY A 241 16.58 9.23 31.77
C GLY A 241 15.36 9.25 30.85
N ARG A 242 14.65 8.11 30.73
CA ARG A 242 13.39 8.03 29.99
C ARG A 242 12.30 8.79 30.77
N SER A 243 11.88 9.94 30.25
CA SER A 243 10.63 10.60 30.64
C SER A 243 9.75 10.77 29.40
N LYS A 244 8.43 10.59 29.55
CA LYS A 244 7.46 10.95 28.51
C LYS A 244 7.05 12.40 28.72
N SER A 245 7.51 13.28 27.84
CA SER A 245 6.95 14.62 27.65
C SER A 245 7.13 15.01 26.19
N GLU A 246 6.02 15.23 25.48
CA GLU A 246 6.04 15.81 24.13
C GLU A 246 6.39 17.29 24.24
N HIS A 247 7.68 17.59 24.15
CA HIS A 247 8.16 18.92 23.82
C HIS A 247 8.97 18.81 22.53
N VAL A 248 8.36 19.26 21.43
CA VAL A 248 9.03 19.48 20.16
C VAL A 248 10.23 20.39 20.42
N MET A 249 11.40 20.01 19.89
CA MET A 249 12.59 20.85 19.97
C MET A 249 12.49 21.95 18.91
N GLN A 250 11.56 22.90 19.13
CA GLN A 250 11.36 24.04 18.25
C GLN A 250 12.67 24.82 18.11
N SER A 251 13.27 24.73 16.92
CA SER A 251 14.16 25.76 16.40
C SER A 251 13.44 27.10 16.42
N GLN A 252 14.20 28.19 16.57
CA GLN A 252 13.65 29.53 16.41
C GLN A 252 13.46 29.81 14.91
N ASN A 253 12.39 29.26 14.34
CA ASN A 253 12.10 29.37 12.91
C ASN A 253 11.90 30.85 12.54
N SER A 254 12.83 31.41 11.77
CA SER A 254 12.67 32.72 11.14
C SER A 254 11.54 32.65 10.10
N PRO A 255 10.55 33.57 10.13
CA PRO A 255 9.35 33.42 9.31
C PRO A 255 9.64 33.64 7.82
N GLY A 256 9.10 32.75 6.97
CA GLY A 256 9.18 32.84 5.50
C GLY A 256 10.38 32.10 4.90
N LEU A 257 10.81 32.55 3.71
CA LEU A 257 11.78 31.82 2.88
C LEU A 257 13.12 31.53 3.57
N VAL A 258 13.57 32.41 4.48
CA VAL A 258 14.83 32.22 5.21
C VAL A 258 14.75 31.01 6.15
N GLY A 259 13.67 30.86 6.91
CA GLY A 259 13.44 29.69 7.76
C GLY A 259 13.15 28.42 6.96
N LEU A 260 12.44 28.54 5.83
CA LEU A 260 12.24 27.41 4.93
C LEU A 260 13.58 26.89 4.37
N LEU A 261 14.50 27.78 3.97
CA LEU A 261 15.85 27.40 3.53
C LEU A 261 16.72 26.85 4.67
N GLU A 262 16.45 27.22 5.93
CA GLU A 262 17.08 26.66 7.13
C GLU A 262 16.57 25.22 7.40
N THR A 263 15.25 25.00 7.35
CA THR A 263 14.63 23.66 7.40
C THR A 263 15.19 22.78 6.29
N MET A 264 15.19 23.27 5.03
CA MET A 264 15.79 22.58 3.88
C MET A 264 17.26 22.21 4.11
N ARG A 265 18.06 23.10 4.72
CA ARG A 265 19.47 22.83 5.04
C ARG A 265 19.60 21.63 5.99
N VAL A 266 18.74 21.56 7.00
CA VAL A 266 18.72 20.47 7.98
C VAL A 266 18.21 19.16 7.37
N GLN A 267 17.10 19.19 6.63
CA GLN A 267 16.53 18.00 5.96
C GLN A 267 17.45 17.42 4.88
N MET A 268 18.31 18.23 4.26
CA MET A 268 19.32 17.79 3.29
C MET A 268 20.70 17.53 3.91
N GLU A 269 20.82 17.53 5.23
CA GLU A 269 22.06 17.30 6.00
C GLU A 269 23.24 18.22 5.62
N ILE A 270 22.94 19.44 5.15
CA ILE A 270 23.94 20.40 4.68
C ILE A 270 24.55 21.16 5.87
N SER A 271 25.88 21.22 5.91
CA SER A 271 26.60 21.94 6.97
C SER A 271 26.42 23.47 6.88
N GLU A 272 26.36 24.14 8.03
CA GLU A 272 26.33 25.62 8.17
C GLU A 272 27.46 26.29 7.37
N ASP A 273 28.67 25.72 7.45
CA ASP A 273 29.82 26.21 6.70
C ASP A 273 29.70 25.98 5.18
N MET A 274 29.06 24.90 4.70
CA MET A 274 28.75 24.78 3.27
C MET A 274 27.72 25.83 2.84
N ASP A 275 26.58 25.93 3.52
CA ASP A 275 25.52 26.87 3.17
C ASP A 275 26.04 28.31 3.03
N ILE A 276 26.73 28.82 4.06
CA ILE A 276 27.27 30.19 4.06
C ILE A 276 28.22 30.42 2.88
N ARG A 277 29.01 29.42 2.48
CA ARG A 277 29.95 29.52 1.36
C ARG A 277 29.25 29.41 0.00
N THR A 278 28.29 28.51 -0.17
CA THR A 278 27.49 28.43 -1.40
C THR A 278 26.70 29.72 -1.61
N ARG A 279 26.02 30.25 -0.59
CA ARG A 279 25.31 31.55 -0.69
C ARG A 279 26.27 32.70 -1.03
N ARG A 280 27.45 32.74 -0.40
CA ARG A 280 28.49 33.74 -0.71
C ARG A 280 28.99 33.60 -2.14
N GLY A 281 29.25 32.38 -2.60
CA GLY A 281 29.71 32.07 -3.96
C GLY A 281 28.69 32.46 -5.04
N LEU A 282 27.41 32.16 -4.82
CA LEU A 282 26.31 32.56 -5.71
C LEU A 282 26.14 34.09 -5.80
N LEU A 283 26.19 34.80 -4.67
CA LEU A 283 26.14 36.27 -4.66
C LEU A 283 27.38 36.89 -5.32
N ASN A 284 28.57 36.36 -5.05
CA ASN A 284 29.81 36.76 -5.73
C ASN A 284 29.70 36.54 -7.25
N ALA A 285 29.10 35.43 -7.69
CA ALA A 285 28.89 35.12 -9.10
C ALA A 285 27.92 36.09 -9.81
N MET A 286 27.09 36.85 -9.08
CA MET A 286 26.22 37.89 -9.63
C MET A 286 26.90 39.27 -9.73
N VAL A 287 28.09 39.46 -9.15
CA VAL A 287 28.82 40.73 -9.22
C VAL A 287 29.14 41.07 -10.69
N GLY A 288 28.62 42.21 -11.15
CA GLY A 288 28.74 42.66 -12.55
C GLY A 288 27.69 42.10 -13.51
N LYS A 289 26.89 41.09 -13.13
CA LYS A 289 25.82 40.50 -13.96
C LYS A 289 24.46 41.19 -13.75
N VAL A 290 24.46 42.53 -13.77
CA VAL A 290 23.25 43.35 -13.55
C VAL A 290 22.20 43.00 -14.60
N GLY A 291 20.99 42.61 -14.16
CA GLY A 291 19.89 42.25 -15.05
C GLY A 291 19.88 40.81 -15.56
N LYS A 292 20.77 39.92 -15.09
CA LYS A 292 20.56 38.46 -15.21
C LYS A 292 19.90 37.91 -13.93
N ARG A 293 19.06 36.87 -14.06
CA ARG A 293 18.50 36.12 -12.92
C ARG A 293 19.43 34.99 -12.49
N MET A 294 19.42 34.62 -11.21
CA MET A 294 20.39 33.67 -10.64
C MET A 294 20.20 32.22 -11.13
N ASP A 295 18.99 31.87 -11.59
CA ASP A 295 18.67 30.61 -12.27
C ASP A 295 19.22 30.53 -13.71
N THR A 296 19.87 31.59 -14.22
CA THR A 296 20.59 31.58 -15.50
C THR A 296 22.09 31.30 -15.35
N LEU A 297 22.56 30.96 -14.14
CA LEU A 297 23.96 30.62 -13.87
C LEU A 297 24.29 29.17 -14.22
N LEU A 298 25.49 28.97 -14.78
CA LEU A 298 26.16 27.67 -14.84
C LEU A 298 26.76 27.36 -13.45
N ILE A 299 25.89 27.01 -12.50
CA ILE A 299 26.16 27.04 -11.05
C ILE A 299 27.51 26.41 -10.67
N PRO A 300 27.87 25.18 -11.09
CA PRO A 300 29.12 24.57 -10.63
C PRO A 300 30.38 25.28 -11.14
N LEU A 301 30.34 25.87 -12.34
CA LEU A 301 31.47 26.67 -12.87
C LEU A 301 31.60 27.99 -12.10
N GLU A 302 30.47 28.63 -11.81
CA GLU A 302 30.46 29.92 -11.14
C GLU A 302 30.91 29.80 -9.69
N LEU A 303 30.53 28.73 -8.99
CA LEU A 303 31.05 28.36 -7.68
C LEU A 303 32.56 28.01 -7.73
N LEU A 304 33.01 27.22 -8.71
CA LEU A 304 34.44 26.96 -8.96
C LEU A 304 35.29 28.22 -9.20
N CYS A 305 34.68 29.31 -9.68
CA CYS A 305 35.32 30.60 -9.90
C CYS A 305 35.23 31.55 -8.69
N CYS A 306 34.19 31.43 -7.86
CA CYS A 306 33.86 32.42 -6.82
C CYS A 306 34.16 31.97 -5.39
N ILE A 307 34.48 30.69 -5.17
CA ILE A 307 34.87 30.14 -3.86
C ILE A 307 36.36 29.76 -3.89
N SER A 308 37.11 30.30 -2.93
CA SER A 308 38.55 30.12 -2.78
C SER A 308 38.91 28.90 -1.91
N ARG A 309 40.12 28.36 -2.11
CA ARG A 309 40.66 27.28 -1.25
C ARG A 309 40.82 27.71 0.22
N THR A 310 40.98 29.01 0.47
CA THR A 310 41.05 29.62 1.81
C THR A 310 39.72 29.62 2.57
N GLU A 311 38.60 29.30 1.92
CA GLU A 311 37.29 29.15 2.57
C GLU A 311 37.04 27.69 3.04
N PHE A 312 38.06 26.83 3.09
CA PHE A 312 37.94 25.44 3.54
C PHE A 312 38.77 25.19 4.79
N SER A 313 38.23 24.37 5.70
CA SER A 313 38.90 23.86 6.90
C SER A 313 40.19 23.11 6.59
N ASP A 314 40.20 22.38 5.48
CA ASP A 314 41.23 21.41 5.14
C ASP A 314 41.27 21.14 3.62
N LYS A 315 42.38 20.57 3.13
CA LYS A 315 42.56 20.30 1.70
C LYS A 315 41.69 19.14 1.17
N LYS A 316 41.31 18.16 2.00
CA LYS A 316 40.54 16.98 1.56
C LYS A 316 39.10 17.38 1.23
N SER A 317 38.49 18.22 2.07
CA SER A 317 37.17 18.82 1.83
C SER A 317 37.18 19.73 0.59
N TYR A 318 38.27 20.49 0.35
CA TYR A 318 38.40 21.30 -0.87
C TYR A 318 38.47 20.45 -2.15
N ILE A 319 39.32 19.41 -2.15
CA ILE A 319 39.46 18.51 -3.30
C ILE A 319 38.15 17.77 -3.57
N ARG A 320 37.44 17.28 -2.54
CA ARG A 320 36.13 16.62 -2.70
C ARG A 320 35.12 17.58 -3.35
N TRP A 321 34.95 18.79 -2.79
CA TRP A 321 34.06 19.81 -3.35
C TRP A 321 34.42 20.15 -4.80
N GLN A 322 35.70 20.40 -5.09
CA GLN A 322 36.15 20.69 -6.44
C GLN A 322 35.82 19.54 -7.41
N LYS A 323 36.12 18.29 -7.03
CA LYS A 323 35.84 17.11 -7.85
C LYS A 323 34.35 16.96 -8.12
N ARG A 324 33.48 17.14 -7.11
CA ARG A 324 32.02 17.21 -7.27
C ARG A 324 31.62 18.19 -8.35
N GLN A 325 32.11 19.43 -8.29
CA GLN A 325 31.76 20.48 -9.25
C GLN A 325 32.30 20.19 -10.67
N LEU A 326 33.50 19.62 -10.81
CA LEU A 326 34.06 19.22 -12.10
C LEU A 326 33.28 18.03 -12.71
N ASN A 327 33.02 16.99 -11.93
CA ASN A 327 32.19 15.84 -12.32
C ASN A 327 30.80 16.29 -12.76
N MET A 328 30.18 17.21 -12.02
CA MET A 328 28.86 17.75 -12.32
C MET A 328 28.83 18.55 -13.65
N LEU A 329 29.89 19.29 -13.97
CA LEU A 329 30.03 19.95 -15.28
C LEU A 329 30.19 18.95 -16.42
N GLU A 330 30.96 17.87 -16.23
CA GLU A 330 31.07 16.84 -17.26
C GLU A 330 29.76 16.07 -17.41
N GLU A 331 29.11 15.63 -16.33
CA GLU A 331 27.90 14.83 -16.45
C GLU A 331 26.76 15.64 -17.08
N GLY A 332 26.56 16.91 -16.67
CA GLY A 332 25.50 17.76 -17.21
C GLY A 332 25.76 18.31 -18.62
N LEU A 333 26.99 18.74 -18.93
CA LEU A 333 27.30 19.32 -20.23
C LEU A 333 27.75 18.28 -21.27
N VAL A 334 28.34 17.15 -20.86
CA VAL A 334 28.99 16.18 -21.76
C VAL A 334 28.24 14.86 -21.87
N ASN A 335 27.89 14.23 -20.74
CA ASN A 335 27.36 12.87 -20.73
C ASN A 335 25.82 12.82 -20.83
N GLN A 336 25.14 13.78 -20.19
CA GLN A 336 23.67 13.91 -20.13
C GLN A 336 23.17 15.29 -20.61
N PRO A 337 23.59 15.82 -21.78
CA PRO A 337 23.21 17.15 -22.21
C PRO A 337 21.77 17.21 -22.75
N ALA A 338 21.03 18.27 -22.42
CA ALA A 338 19.68 18.52 -22.96
C ALA A 338 19.65 18.70 -24.50
N VAL A 339 20.80 19.07 -25.09
CA VAL A 339 20.99 19.16 -26.54
C VAL A 339 22.25 18.37 -26.92
N GLY A 340 22.14 17.40 -27.83
CA GLY A 340 23.28 16.60 -28.31
C GLY A 340 24.38 17.44 -28.97
N PHE A 341 25.63 16.94 -28.98
CA PHE A 341 26.80 17.70 -29.46
C PHE A 341 26.84 17.92 -30.99
N GLY A 342 26.20 17.06 -31.77
CA GLY A 342 26.31 17.08 -33.24
C GLY A 342 27.77 17.01 -33.69
N GLU A 343 28.15 17.88 -34.62
CA GLU A 343 29.53 17.97 -35.15
C GLU A 343 30.55 18.59 -34.17
N SER A 344 30.11 19.10 -33.01
CA SER A 344 30.96 19.84 -32.06
C SER A 344 31.91 18.97 -31.21
N GLY A 345 32.21 17.74 -31.63
CA GLY A 345 32.93 16.74 -30.83
C GLY A 345 34.31 17.18 -30.30
N ARG A 346 34.99 18.15 -30.94
CA ARG A 346 36.23 18.74 -30.41
C ARG A 346 36.01 19.47 -29.08
N LYS A 347 34.91 20.24 -28.94
CA LYS A 347 34.57 20.92 -27.68
C LYS A 347 34.40 19.94 -26.51
N MET A 348 33.98 18.71 -26.80
CA MET A 348 33.84 17.62 -25.83
C MET A 348 35.20 17.19 -25.26
N SER A 349 36.19 16.97 -26.14
CA SER A 349 37.56 16.63 -25.72
C SER A 349 38.28 17.81 -25.08
N ASP A 350 38.05 19.03 -25.59
CA ASP A 350 38.68 20.25 -25.08
C ASP A 350 38.17 20.58 -23.67
N LEU A 351 36.87 20.41 -23.41
CA LEU A 351 36.28 20.58 -22.07
C LEU A 351 36.83 19.54 -21.08
N ARG A 352 36.85 18.25 -21.44
CA ARG A 352 37.44 17.18 -20.61
C ARG A 352 38.91 17.47 -20.27
N ALA A 353 39.70 17.90 -21.25
CA ALA A 353 41.10 18.26 -21.05
C ALA A 353 41.29 19.50 -20.14
N LEU A 354 40.32 20.41 -20.07
CA LEU A 354 40.33 21.53 -19.12
C LEU A 354 39.93 21.09 -17.71
N LEU A 355 38.91 20.22 -17.56
CA LEU A 355 38.51 19.68 -16.25
C LEU A 355 39.67 18.90 -15.60
N ALA A 356 40.32 18.00 -16.36
CA ALA A 356 41.49 17.26 -15.90
C ALA A 356 42.63 18.19 -15.44
N LYS A 357 42.97 19.21 -16.22
CA LYS A 357 43.98 20.22 -15.85
C LYS A 357 43.63 21.04 -14.60
N ILE A 358 42.35 21.19 -14.28
CA ILE A 358 41.91 21.85 -13.05
C ILE A 358 42.05 20.90 -11.85
N GLU A 359 41.71 19.61 -11.98
CA GLU A 359 41.96 18.60 -10.94
C GLU A 359 43.49 18.42 -10.70
N GLU A 360 44.28 18.27 -11.75
CA GLU A 360 45.75 18.19 -11.70
C GLU A 360 46.39 19.39 -10.99
N SER A 361 45.81 20.58 -11.09
CA SER A 361 46.40 21.81 -10.54
C SER A 361 46.60 21.78 -9.02
N GLU A 362 45.80 20.98 -8.28
CA GLU A 362 45.95 20.80 -6.83
C GLU A 362 47.12 19.88 -6.45
N SER A 363 47.74 19.19 -7.41
CA SER A 363 48.99 18.42 -7.20
C SER A 363 50.25 19.27 -7.36
N LEU A 364 50.14 20.44 -7.99
CA LEU A 364 51.26 21.32 -8.32
C LEU A 364 51.62 22.28 -7.16
N PRO A 365 52.83 22.88 -7.16
CA PRO A 365 53.19 23.96 -6.25
C PRO A 365 52.24 25.15 -6.41
N SER A 366 51.80 25.76 -5.29
CA SER A 366 50.73 26.78 -5.25
C SER A 366 50.83 27.85 -6.33
N SER A 367 51.98 28.49 -6.50
CA SER A 367 52.19 29.56 -7.50
C SER A 367 51.97 29.14 -8.95
N THR A 368 52.13 27.84 -9.25
CA THR A 368 51.95 27.28 -10.59
C THR A 368 50.54 26.67 -10.73
N GLY A 369 50.06 25.98 -9.69
CA GLY A 369 48.71 25.42 -9.63
C GLY A 369 47.63 26.51 -9.72
N GLU A 370 47.74 27.59 -8.93
CA GLU A 370 46.78 28.70 -8.94
C GLU A 370 46.75 29.43 -10.30
N LEU A 371 47.90 29.58 -10.95
CA LEU A 371 48.00 30.16 -12.29
C LEU A 371 47.30 29.27 -13.33
N GLN A 372 47.65 27.98 -13.38
CA GLN A 372 47.04 26.99 -14.27
C GLN A 372 45.53 26.89 -14.05
N ARG A 373 45.08 26.83 -12.79
CA ARG A 373 43.67 26.80 -12.41
C ARG A 373 42.93 28.04 -12.94
N THR A 374 43.48 29.22 -12.73
CA THR A 374 42.86 30.49 -13.14
C THR A 374 42.79 30.64 -14.66
N GLU A 375 43.78 30.12 -15.39
CA GLU A 375 43.76 30.07 -16.86
C GLU A 375 42.75 29.04 -17.37
N CYS A 376 42.77 27.82 -16.84
CA CYS A 376 41.86 26.75 -17.28
C CYS A 376 40.39 27.07 -16.95
N LEU A 377 40.08 27.70 -15.81
CA LEU A 377 38.72 28.16 -15.48
C LEU A 377 38.22 29.26 -16.43
N ARG A 378 39.12 30.09 -16.97
CA ARG A 378 38.78 31.11 -17.99
C ARG A 378 38.37 30.43 -19.29
N SER A 379 39.24 29.57 -19.83
CA SER A 379 38.96 28.80 -21.06
C SER A 379 37.77 27.84 -20.89
N LEU A 380 37.53 27.33 -19.69
CA LEU A 380 36.37 26.48 -19.41
C LEU A 380 35.08 27.28 -19.52
N ARG A 381 35.02 28.54 -19.07
CA ARG A 381 33.85 29.42 -19.28
C ARG A 381 33.59 29.69 -20.75
N ASP A 382 34.65 29.89 -21.55
CA ASP A 382 34.53 30.13 -23.00
C ASP A 382 33.98 28.92 -23.78
N ILE A 383 34.16 27.69 -23.28
CA ILE A 383 33.61 26.46 -23.89
C ILE A 383 32.27 26.06 -23.29
N ALA A 384 32.11 26.17 -21.97
CA ALA A 384 30.95 25.68 -21.24
C ALA A 384 29.70 26.56 -21.40
N ASN A 385 29.84 27.90 -21.39
CA ASN A 385 28.70 28.79 -21.58
C ASN A 385 28.01 28.55 -22.95
N PRO A 386 28.73 28.48 -24.10
CA PRO A 386 28.14 28.13 -25.39
C PRO A 386 27.68 26.66 -25.54
N LEU A 387 27.83 25.81 -24.51
CA LEU A 387 27.24 24.48 -24.44
C LEU A 387 25.96 24.47 -23.58
N ALA A 388 25.87 25.33 -22.57
CA ALA A 388 24.69 25.48 -21.72
C ALA A 388 23.65 26.47 -22.30
N GLU A 389 24.07 27.59 -22.89
CA GLU A 389 23.18 28.59 -23.51
C GLU A 389 22.68 28.16 -24.92
N ARG A 390 22.63 26.84 -25.21
CA ARG A 390 22.15 26.30 -26.50
C ARG A 390 20.62 26.17 -26.47
N PRO A 391 19.88 26.76 -27.43
CA PRO A 391 18.41 26.68 -27.44
C PRO A 391 17.89 25.23 -27.45
N ALA A 392 17.24 24.84 -26.36
CA ALA A 392 16.47 23.60 -26.27
C ALA A 392 14.97 23.89 -26.44
N ARG A 393 14.14 22.84 -26.32
CA ARG A 393 12.69 22.85 -25.94
C ARG A 393 11.71 23.82 -26.64
N GLY A 394 12.12 24.58 -27.65
CA GLY A 394 11.35 25.67 -28.27
C GLY A 394 11.68 27.07 -27.75
N ASP A 395 12.76 27.22 -26.97
CA ASP A 395 13.20 28.48 -26.38
C ASP A 395 13.68 29.47 -27.44
N LEU A 396 12.95 30.58 -27.61
CA LEU A 396 13.20 31.58 -28.66
C LEU A 396 14.25 32.65 -28.28
N THR A 397 14.60 32.76 -26.99
CA THR A 397 15.42 33.87 -26.46
C THR A 397 16.84 33.47 -26.05
N GLY A 398 17.11 32.18 -25.79
CA GLY A 398 18.40 31.71 -25.27
C GLY A 398 18.68 32.09 -23.81
N GLU A 399 17.66 32.49 -23.05
CA GLU A 399 17.76 32.98 -21.66
C GLU A 399 17.71 31.86 -20.60
N ILE A 400 18.03 30.63 -20.97
CA ILE A 400 18.03 29.45 -20.08
C ILE A 400 19.40 28.77 -20.16
N CYS A 401 19.92 28.38 -19.00
CA CYS A 401 21.22 27.72 -18.87
C CYS A 401 21.02 26.21 -18.79
N HIS A 402 21.00 25.54 -19.95
CA HIS A 402 20.72 24.12 -20.12
C HIS A 402 21.92 23.25 -19.70
N TRP A 403 22.22 23.23 -18.39
CA TRP A 403 23.31 22.47 -17.79
C TRP A 403 22.84 21.33 -16.89
N ALA A 404 21.65 21.46 -16.29
CA ALA A 404 21.06 20.48 -15.37
C ALA A 404 19.65 20.02 -15.80
N ASP A 405 19.20 20.34 -17.02
CA ASP A 405 17.88 19.98 -17.55
C ASP A 405 17.90 18.82 -18.58
N GLY A 406 19.07 18.21 -18.79
CA GLY A 406 19.20 16.97 -19.55
C GLY A 406 18.76 15.75 -18.74
N TYR A 407 18.22 14.74 -19.44
CA TYR A 407 17.62 13.58 -18.79
C TYR A 407 18.65 12.76 -17.99
N HIS A 408 18.18 11.88 -17.09
CA HIS A 408 18.95 11.19 -16.05
C HIS A 408 19.46 12.12 -14.95
N LEU A 409 20.31 13.11 -15.28
CA LEU A 409 20.88 14.02 -14.29
C LEU A 409 19.79 14.89 -13.64
N ASN A 410 18.90 15.48 -14.44
CA ASN A 410 17.90 16.41 -13.94
C ASN A 410 16.93 15.78 -12.92
N VAL A 411 16.44 14.57 -13.22
CA VAL A 411 15.51 13.84 -12.36
C VAL A 411 16.19 13.30 -11.10
N ARG A 412 17.47 12.93 -11.16
CA ARG A 412 18.25 12.48 -10.00
C ARG A 412 18.64 13.62 -9.06
N LEU A 413 18.84 14.84 -9.58
CA LEU A 413 18.95 16.05 -8.76
C LEU A 413 17.59 16.43 -8.13
N TYR A 414 16.50 16.37 -8.91
CA TYR A 414 15.15 16.66 -8.40
C TYR A 414 14.69 15.64 -7.35
N GLU A 415 15.08 14.37 -7.47
CA GLU A 415 14.88 13.32 -6.47
C GLU A 415 15.45 13.72 -5.10
N LYS A 416 16.62 14.38 -5.04
CA LYS A 416 17.23 14.77 -3.76
C LYS A 416 16.52 15.94 -3.08
N LEU A 417 15.86 16.81 -3.86
CA LEU A 417 14.90 17.77 -3.30
C LEU A 417 13.68 17.03 -2.76
N LEU A 418 13.06 16.16 -3.56
CA LEU A 418 11.87 15.41 -3.17
C LEU A 418 12.08 14.47 -1.97
N LEU A 419 13.29 13.95 -1.74
CA LEU A 419 13.61 13.12 -0.57
C LEU A 419 13.66 13.92 0.74
N SER A 420 13.92 15.22 0.69
CA SER A 420 14.01 16.06 1.89
C SER A 420 12.66 16.32 2.58
N VAL A 421 11.53 15.98 1.94
CA VAL A 421 10.19 16.16 2.54
C VAL A 421 9.87 15.16 3.66
N PHE A 422 10.73 14.17 3.90
CA PHE A 422 10.58 13.21 4.98
C PHE A 422 11.38 13.64 6.21
N ASP A 423 10.86 13.40 7.42
CA ASP A 423 11.53 13.74 8.68
C ASP A 423 12.81 12.88 8.88
N VAL A 424 13.98 13.51 8.99
CA VAL A 424 15.29 12.84 9.26
C VAL A 424 15.26 11.90 10.48
N LEU A 425 14.36 12.14 11.44
CA LEU A 425 14.23 11.35 12.67
C LEU A 425 13.13 10.27 12.60
N ASP A 426 12.22 10.36 11.62
CA ASP A 426 11.13 9.42 11.38
C ASP A 426 10.78 9.41 9.88
N GLU A 427 11.60 8.72 9.08
CA GLU A 427 11.46 8.64 7.61
C GLU A 427 10.09 8.10 7.13
N GLY A 428 9.24 7.63 8.05
CA GLY A 428 7.85 7.23 7.83
C GLY A 428 6.85 8.39 7.83
N LYS A 429 7.30 9.63 7.98
CA LYS A 429 6.47 10.85 8.02
C LYS A 429 6.96 11.91 7.05
N LEU A 430 6.02 12.74 6.62
CA LEU A 430 6.31 14.02 5.96
C LEU A 430 6.61 15.09 7.02
N THR A 431 7.38 16.11 6.64
CA THR A 431 7.59 17.34 7.40
C THR A 431 6.30 18.15 7.57
N GLU A 432 6.26 19.05 8.56
CA GLU A 432 5.11 19.95 8.74
C GLU A 432 5.03 20.99 7.60
N GLU A 433 6.19 21.45 7.10
CA GLU A 433 6.32 22.45 6.03
C GLU A 433 6.30 21.85 4.60
N VAL A 434 5.74 20.65 4.42
CA VAL A 434 5.82 19.91 3.14
C VAL A 434 5.16 20.65 1.96
N GLU A 435 4.10 21.43 2.18
CA GLU A 435 3.47 22.21 1.11
C GLU A 435 4.34 23.39 0.68
N GLU A 436 4.93 24.11 1.63
CA GLU A 436 5.89 25.20 1.38
C GLU A 436 7.17 24.69 0.69
N MET A 437 7.69 23.53 1.09
CA MET A 437 8.85 22.89 0.45
C MET A 437 8.56 22.53 -1.02
N LEU A 438 7.39 21.94 -1.29
CA LEU A 438 6.97 21.61 -2.66
C LEU A 438 6.73 22.86 -3.51
N GLU A 439 6.23 23.95 -2.94
CA GLU A 439 6.11 25.24 -3.65
C GLU A 439 7.49 25.82 -3.97
N LEU A 440 8.42 25.79 -3.00
CA LEU A 440 9.80 26.23 -3.21
C LEU A 440 10.50 25.42 -4.32
N PHE A 441 10.28 24.11 -4.41
CA PHE A 441 10.87 23.28 -5.46
C PHE A 441 10.47 23.68 -6.88
N LYS A 442 9.33 24.35 -7.07
CA LYS A 442 8.94 24.90 -8.39
C LYS A 442 9.91 25.95 -8.91
N SER A 443 10.57 26.70 -8.02
CA SER A 443 11.61 27.66 -8.43
C SER A 443 12.78 26.96 -9.16
N ALA A 444 13.12 25.73 -8.76
CA ALA A 444 14.17 24.93 -9.37
C ALA A 444 13.75 24.29 -10.71
N TRP A 445 12.45 24.26 -11.05
CA TRP A 445 11.95 23.60 -12.27
C TRP A 445 12.52 24.22 -13.56
N ARG A 446 12.83 25.52 -13.58
CA ARG A 446 13.47 26.16 -14.75
C ARG A 446 14.95 25.76 -14.94
N ILE A 447 15.66 25.43 -13.85
CA ILE A 447 17.06 24.98 -13.89
C ILE A 447 17.14 23.49 -14.27
N LEU A 448 16.21 22.69 -13.77
CA LEU A 448 16.13 21.24 -13.96
C LEU A 448 15.22 20.81 -15.14
N GLY A 449 14.57 21.75 -15.82
CA GLY A 449 13.60 21.51 -16.90
C GLY A 449 12.48 20.53 -16.52
N ILE A 450 11.98 20.63 -15.29
CA ILE A 450 10.90 19.81 -14.74
C ILE A 450 9.54 20.39 -15.19
N THR A 451 8.63 19.52 -15.62
CA THR A 451 7.21 19.85 -15.85
C THR A 451 6.34 19.25 -14.74
N GLU A 452 5.08 19.68 -14.63
CA GLU A 452 4.14 19.08 -13.67
C GLU A 452 4.05 17.55 -13.80
N THR A 453 3.94 17.03 -15.04
CA THR A 453 3.92 15.58 -15.30
C THR A 453 5.20 14.87 -14.85
N ILE A 454 6.37 15.51 -15.01
CA ILE A 454 7.64 14.98 -14.48
C ILE A 454 7.62 15.00 -12.96
N HIS A 455 7.21 16.10 -12.34
CA HIS A 455 7.11 16.21 -10.88
C HIS A 455 6.17 15.16 -10.28
N TYR A 456 4.94 15.01 -10.78
CA TYR A 456 3.98 14.01 -10.26
C TYR A 456 4.51 12.58 -10.43
N THR A 457 5.22 12.29 -11.52
CA THR A 457 5.84 10.97 -11.75
C THR A 457 6.99 10.70 -10.79
N CYS A 458 7.93 11.64 -10.64
CA CYS A 458 9.06 11.50 -9.72
C CYS A 458 8.58 11.45 -8.25
N TYR A 459 7.63 12.31 -7.86
CA TYR A 459 7.15 12.37 -6.48
C TYR A 459 6.28 11.16 -6.11
N ALA A 460 5.47 10.66 -7.04
CA ALA A 460 4.78 9.38 -6.89
C ALA A 460 5.76 8.23 -6.60
N TRP A 461 6.88 8.15 -7.33
CA TRP A 461 7.90 7.12 -7.08
C TRP A 461 8.65 7.33 -5.76
N VAL A 462 9.04 8.56 -5.42
CA VAL A 462 9.73 8.87 -4.15
C VAL A 462 8.85 8.47 -2.95
N LEU A 463 7.57 8.87 -2.94
CA LEU A 463 6.61 8.45 -1.93
C LEU A 463 6.42 6.92 -1.92
N PHE A 464 6.26 6.30 -3.09
CA PHE A 464 6.04 4.86 -3.16
C PHE A 464 7.24 4.04 -2.66
N ARG A 465 8.48 4.43 -3.03
CA ARG A 465 9.70 3.82 -2.49
C ARG A 465 9.77 3.99 -0.97
N GLN A 466 9.47 5.18 -0.46
CA GLN A 466 9.53 5.43 0.99
C GLN A 466 8.45 4.64 1.75
N PHE A 467 7.27 4.44 1.16
CA PHE A 467 6.28 3.48 1.67
C PHE A 467 6.84 2.05 1.73
N VAL A 468 7.53 1.56 0.68
CA VAL A 468 8.07 0.19 0.68
C VAL A 468 9.14 0.01 1.77
N ILE A 469 10.01 1.01 1.94
CA ILE A 469 11.06 1.04 2.99
C ILE A 469 10.45 1.00 4.41
N THR A 470 9.40 1.77 4.65
CA THR A 470 8.87 2.04 6.02
C THR A 470 7.63 1.24 6.40
N GLY A 471 6.87 0.74 5.42
CA GLY A 471 5.55 0.12 5.60
C GLY A 471 4.39 1.10 5.81
N GLU A 472 4.64 2.41 5.84
CA GLU A 472 3.65 3.40 6.31
C GLU A 472 2.51 3.67 5.32
N GLN A 473 1.30 3.25 5.70
CA GLN A 473 0.10 3.35 4.84
C GLN A 473 -0.26 4.79 4.49
N GLY A 474 0.11 5.76 5.32
CA GLY A 474 -0.05 7.19 5.05
C GLY A 474 0.75 7.62 3.81
N ILE A 475 2.00 7.20 3.67
CA ILE A 475 2.83 7.55 2.51
C ILE A 475 2.25 6.90 1.22
N LEU A 476 1.77 5.65 1.30
CA LEU A 476 1.12 4.97 0.18
C LEU A 476 -0.12 5.74 -0.33
N GLN A 477 -0.90 6.34 0.57
CA GLN A 477 -2.06 7.15 0.20
C GLN A 477 -1.64 8.41 -0.59
N HIS A 478 -0.61 9.13 -0.13
CA HIS A 478 -0.04 10.27 -0.85
C HIS A 478 0.53 9.84 -2.22
N ALA A 479 1.23 8.69 -2.30
CA ALA A 479 1.74 8.15 -3.56
C ALA A 479 0.59 7.88 -4.57
N ILE A 480 -0.51 7.28 -4.12
CA ILE A 480 -1.73 7.06 -4.90
C ILE A 480 -2.33 8.38 -5.40
N GLU A 481 -2.22 9.46 -4.63
CA GLU A 481 -2.74 10.78 -5.02
C GLU A 481 -1.85 11.48 -6.04
N GLN A 482 -0.52 11.39 -5.94
CA GLN A 482 0.35 11.89 -7.01
C GLN A 482 0.22 11.05 -8.29
N LEU A 483 0.11 9.71 -8.19
CA LEU A 483 -0.16 8.83 -9.35
C LEU A 483 -1.43 9.22 -10.11
N LYS A 484 -2.47 9.68 -9.41
CA LYS A 484 -3.74 10.15 -10.01
C LYS A 484 -3.63 11.53 -10.68
N LYS A 485 -2.60 12.34 -10.36
CA LYS A 485 -2.35 13.65 -10.97
C LYS A 485 -1.54 13.56 -12.27
N ILE A 486 -0.85 12.43 -12.52
CA ILE A 486 -0.14 12.21 -13.79
C ILE A 486 -1.19 12.17 -14.93
N PRO A 487 -1.18 13.15 -15.85
CA PRO A 487 -2.19 13.22 -16.91
C PRO A 487 -2.01 12.08 -17.91
N LEU A 488 -3.11 11.55 -18.44
CA LEU A 488 -3.11 10.60 -19.55
C LEU A 488 -2.61 11.27 -20.84
N LYS A 489 -2.06 10.47 -21.76
CA LYS A 489 -1.50 10.90 -23.05
C LYS A 489 -2.49 11.69 -23.90
N GLU A 490 -3.79 11.41 -23.77
CA GLU A 490 -4.87 12.18 -24.42
C GLU A 490 -5.04 13.59 -23.84
N GLN A 491 -4.73 13.78 -22.55
CA GLN A 491 -4.86 15.03 -21.80
C GLN A 491 -3.62 15.93 -21.96
N ARG A 492 -2.42 15.33 -22.10
CA ARG A 492 -1.12 16.03 -22.27
C ARG A 492 -1.11 16.93 -23.51
N GLY A 493 -0.38 18.06 -23.46
CA GLY A 493 -0.23 18.97 -24.61
C GLY A 493 0.64 18.38 -25.74
N PRO A 494 0.55 18.85 -27.00
CA PRO A 494 1.34 18.29 -28.11
C PRO A 494 2.86 18.46 -27.91
N GLN A 495 3.31 19.60 -27.37
CA GLN A 495 4.71 19.84 -27.02
C GLN A 495 5.18 18.90 -25.88
N GLU A 496 4.35 18.72 -24.85
CA GLU A 496 4.61 17.82 -23.73
C GLU A 496 4.70 16.34 -24.18
N ARG A 497 3.81 15.88 -25.06
CA ARG A 497 3.86 14.54 -25.67
C ARG A 497 5.18 14.32 -26.42
N LEU A 498 5.66 15.32 -27.16
CA LEU A 498 6.95 15.26 -27.86
C LEU A 498 8.12 15.27 -26.88
N HIS A 499 8.07 16.11 -25.84
CA HIS A 499 9.10 16.19 -24.81
C HIS A 499 9.24 14.86 -24.05
N LEU A 500 8.17 14.32 -23.47
CA LEU A 500 8.21 13.06 -22.73
C LEU A 500 8.65 11.89 -23.62
N LYS A 501 8.27 11.88 -24.91
CA LYS A 501 8.74 10.89 -25.89
C LYS A 501 10.25 11.01 -26.20
N SER A 502 10.86 12.18 -26.01
CA SER A 502 12.32 12.35 -26.17
C SER A 502 13.14 11.93 -24.94
N LEU A 503 12.49 11.62 -23.82
CA LEU A 503 13.14 11.16 -22.60
C LEU A 503 13.23 9.61 -22.62
N THR A 504 14.32 9.07 -23.16
CA THR A 504 14.63 7.63 -23.05
C THR A 504 15.91 7.35 -22.26
N CYS A 505 15.91 6.22 -21.56
CA CYS A 505 17.05 5.60 -20.89
C CYS A 505 17.49 4.37 -21.67
N ARG A 506 18.78 4.03 -21.63
CA ARG A 506 19.22 2.66 -21.93
C ARG A 506 19.79 2.05 -20.65
N VAL A 507 19.13 0.99 -20.19
CA VAL A 507 19.49 0.25 -18.98
C VAL A 507 20.03 -1.11 -19.40
N GLU A 508 21.11 -1.56 -18.75
CA GLU A 508 21.61 -2.92 -18.93
C GLU A 508 20.79 -3.89 -18.06
N SER A 509 20.25 -4.93 -18.67
CA SER A 509 19.49 -5.99 -17.99
C SER A 509 20.15 -7.35 -18.19
N GLU A 510 19.73 -8.36 -17.43
CA GLU A 510 20.12 -9.77 -17.62
C GLU A 510 19.90 -10.31 -19.05
N LYS A 511 19.07 -9.62 -19.86
CA LYS A 511 18.70 -9.99 -21.23
C LYS A 511 19.36 -9.10 -22.29
N GLY A 512 20.29 -8.21 -21.89
CA GLY A 512 20.89 -7.16 -22.71
C GLY A 512 20.28 -5.79 -22.44
N PHE A 513 20.56 -4.82 -23.33
CA PHE A 513 20.08 -3.44 -23.16
C PHE A 513 18.57 -3.31 -23.44
N GLU A 514 17.86 -2.73 -22.47
CA GLU A 514 16.45 -2.33 -22.59
C GLU A 514 16.39 -0.80 -22.73
N GLU A 515 15.64 -0.28 -23.70
CA GLU A 515 15.38 1.16 -23.84
C GLU A 515 14.05 1.49 -23.16
N LEU A 516 14.07 2.37 -22.16
CA LEU A 516 12.91 2.72 -21.33
C LEU A 516 12.54 4.19 -21.53
N THR A 517 11.26 4.50 -21.72
CA THR A 517 10.78 5.89 -21.66
C THR A 517 10.80 6.42 -20.23
N PHE A 518 10.69 7.74 -20.05
CA PHE A 518 10.60 8.36 -18.72
C PHE A 518 9.51 7.73 -17.84
N LEU A 519 8.30 7.53 -18.36
CA LEU A 519 7.21 6.91 -17.60
C LEU A 519 7.56 5.47 -17.23
N GLN A 520 8.11 4.68 -18.16
CA GLN A 520 8.54 3.31 -17.88
C GLN A 520 9.61 3.24 -16.78
N SER A 521 10.60 4.14 -16.82
CA SER A 521 11.74 4.19 -15.90
C SER A 521 11.34 4.37 -14.43
N PHE A 522 10.23 5.06 -14.17
CA PHE A 522 9.68 5.32 -12.83
C PHE A 522 8.50 4.42 -12.46
N LEU A 523 7.66 4.02 -13.43
CA LEU A 523 6.40 3.31 -13.17
C LEU A 523 6.52 1.78 -13.27
N LEU A 524 7.45 1.22 -14.07
CA LEU A 524 7.65 -0.24 -14.12
C LEU A 524 8.08 -0.86 -12.77
N PRO A 525 8.96 -0.25 -11.95
CA PRO A 525 9.29 -0.80 -10.63
C PRO A 525 8.07 -0.85 -9.70
N ILE A 526 7.22 0.20 -9.74
CA ILE A 526 5.96 0.27 -8.98
C ILE A 526 4.99 -0.83 -9.44
N GLN A 527 4.86 -1.04 -10.76
CA GLN A 527 4.02 -2.10 -11.32
C GLN A 527 4.54 -3.49 -10.92
N LYS A 528 5.85 -3.76 -11.07
CA LYS A 528 6.49 -5.03 -10.70
C LYS A 528 6.27 -5.35 -9.23
N TRP A 529 6.40 -4.38 -8.32
CA TRP A 529 6.07 -4.55 -6.91
C TRP A 529 4.59 -4.91 -6.71
N ALA A 530 3.66 -4.14 -7.29
CA ALA A 530 2.24 -4.35 -7.09
C ALA A 530 1.76 -5.70 -7.67
N ASP A 531 2.26 -6.08 -8.84
CA ASP A 531 2.05 -7.41 -9.45
C ASP A 531 2.58 -8.52 -8.52
N LYS A 532 3.80 -8.38 -7.98
CA LYS A 532 4.43 -9.36 -7.06
C LYS A 532 3.62 -9.57 -5.78
N GLN A 533 3.15 -8.49 -5.16
CA GLN A 533 2.31 -8.59 -3.94
C GLN A 533 0.94 -9.23 -4.23
N LEU A 534 0.27 -8.79 -5.31
CA LEU A 534 -1.07 -9.25 -5.65
C LEU A 534 -1.10 -10.66 -6.27
N ALA A 535 0.01 -11.12 -6.88
CA ALA A 535 0.17 -12.49 -7.37
C ALA A 535 0.18 -13.55 -6.25
N ASP A 536 0.42 -13.17 -4.99
CA ASP A 536 0.06 -13.97 -3.82
C ASP A 536 -0.50 -13.08 -2.69
N TYR A 537 -1.68 -12.50 -2.92
CA TYR A 537 -2.34 -11.69 -1.89
C TYR A 537 -2.67 -12.46 -0.59
N HIS A 538 -2.76 -13.80 -0.63
CA HIS A 538 -2.98 -14.62 0.57
C HIS A 538 -1.76 -14.62 1.50
N LEU A 539 -0.55 -14.45 0.95
CA LEU A 539 0.68 -14.31 1.73
C LEU A 539 0.82 -12.86 2.22
N HIS A 540 0.79 -11.89 1.32
CA HIS A 540 1.17 -10.51 1.62
C HIS A 540 0.10 -9.68 2.34
N PHE A 541 -1.19 -10.03 2.19
CA PHE A 541 -2.31 -9.31 2.82
C PHE A 541 -3.14 -10.24 3.72
N ALA A 542 -2.46 -11.10 4.48
CA ALA A 542 -3.10 -12.06 5.38
C ALA A 542 -4.00 -11.41 6.44
N GLU A 543 -3.64 -10.19 6.89
CA GLU A 543 -4.30 -9.40 7.95
C GLU A 543 -4.84 -8.03 7.47
N GLY A 544 -4.35 -7.50 6.34
CA GLY A 544 -4.51 -6.08 5.96
C GLY A 544 -5.33 -5.84 4.69
N SER A 545 -6.67 -5.87 4.80
CA SER A 545 -7.57 -5.59 3.66
C SER A 545 -7.38 -4.20 3.05
N LYS A 546 -7.16 -3.16 3.86
CA LYS A 546 -6.96 -1.78 3.38
C LYS A 546 -5.66 -1.60 2.59
N LEU A 547 -4.58 -2.30 2.99
CA LEU A 547 -3.32 -2.30 2.26
C LEU A 547 -3.49 -2.95 0.89
N MET A 548 -4.26 -4.04 0.80
CA MET A 548 -4.60 -4.70 -0.47
C MET A 548 -5.45 -3.79 -1.38
N GLU A 549 -6.44 -3.08 -0.85
CA GLU A 549 -7.24 -2.13 -1.64
C GLU A 549 -6.34 -1.04 -2.25
N ASN A 550 -5.44 -0.47 -1.45
CA ASN A 550 -4.49 0.53 -1.92
C ASN A 550 -3.51 -0.06 -2.97
N ALA A 551 -3.01 -1.28 -2.78
CA ALA A 551 -2.16 -1.96 -3.76
C ALA A 551 -2.88 -2.24 -5.09
N VAL A 552 -4.16 -2.63 -5.07
CA VAL A 552 -4.99 -2.77 -6.27
C VAL A 552 -5.19 -1.42 -6.97
N VAL A 553 -5.38 -0.33 -6.21
CA VAL A 553 -5.46 1.03 -6.79
C VAL A 553 -4.15 1.44 -7.46
N VAL A 554 -3.00 1.21 -6.84
CA VAL A 554 -1.68 1.44 -7.46
C VAL A 554 -1.56 0.66 -8.77
N ALA A 555 -1.77 -0.66 -8.73
CA ALA A 555 -1.63 -1.52 -9.91
C ALA A 555 -2.51 -1.07 -11.09
N MET A 556 -3.74 -0.63 -10.84
CA MET A 556 -4.66 -0.21 -11.91
C MET A 556 -4.35 1.19 -12.47
N VAL A 557 -3.87 2.13 -11.64
CA VAL A 557 -3.46 3.46 -12.12
C VAL A 557 -2.14 3.37 -12.88
N VAL A 558 -1.16 2.64 -12.35
CA VAL A 558 0.18 2.48 -12.92
C VAL A 558 0.10 1.72 -14.26
N ARG A 559 -0.62 0.58 -14.33
CA ARG A 559 -0.81 -0.15 -15.59
C ARG A 559 -1.51 0.71 -16.64
N ARG A 560 -2.47 1.56 -16.25
CA ARG A 560 -3.18 2.45 -17.19
C ARG A 560 -2.26 3.50 -17.80
N LEU A 561 -1.35 4.08 -17.01
CA LEU A 561 -0.32 5.02 -17.51
C LEU A 561 0.69 4.31 -18.42
N LEU A 562 1.08 3.08 -18.09
CA LEU A 562 2.02 2.26 -18.87
C LEU A 562 1.45 1.75 -20.20
N LEU A 563 0.15 1.44 -20.26
CA LEU A 563 -0.54 1.00 -21.50
C LEU A 563 -0.56 2.06 -22.61
N GLU A 564 -0.22 3.31 -22.30
CA GLU A 564 -0.12 4.38 -23.30
C GLU A 564 1.20 4.36 -24.08
N GLU A 565 2.21 3.64 -23.60
CA GLU A 565 3.58 3.69 -24.13
C GLU A 565 3.80 2.63 -25.23
N PRO A 566 4.45 3.01 -26.36
CA PRO A 566 4.32 2.29 -27.63
C PRO A 566 4.92 0.88 -27.65
N GLU A 567 5.84 0.56 -26.75
CA GLU A 567 6.62 -0.70 -26.79
C GLU A 567 6.05 -1.76 -25.84
N LEU A 568 5.29 -1.37 -24.81
CA LEU A 568 4.64 -2.31 -23.89
C LEU A 568 3.46 -3.07 -24.52
N ALA A 569 2.94 -2.61 -25.66
CA ALA A 569 1.96 -3.36 -26.46
C ALA A 569 2.52 -4.67 -27.07
N ILE A 570 3.83 -4.90 -27.00
CA ILE A 570 4.50 -6.12 -27.48
C ILE A 570 4.65 -7.16 -26.36
N TYR A 571 4.66 -6.72 -25.10
CA TYR A 571 4.72 -7.60 -23.93
C TYR A 571 3.32 -7.88 -23.38
N SER A 572 3.11 -9.06 -22.78
CA SER A 572 1.79 -9.59 -22.45
C SER A 572 1.17 -9.00 -21.17
N LEU A 573 1.06 -7.66 -21.12
CA LEU A 573 0.30 -6.96 -20.08
C LEU A 573 -1.21 -7.19 -20.31
N PRO A 574 -1.99 -7.60 -19.30
CA PRO A 574 -3.45 -7.68 -19.40
C PRO A 574 -4.07 -6.36 -19.88
N VAL A 575 -4.88 -6.43 -20.93
CA VAL A 575 -5.42 -5.26 -21.64
C VAL A 575 -6.52 -4.58 -20.83
N THR A 576 -7.29 -5.37 -20.06
CA THR A 576 -8.43 -4.91 -19.26
C THR A 576 -8.18 -5.07 -17.76
N ASP A 577 -8.87 -4.24 -16.95
CA ASP A 577 -8.86 -4.36 -15.48
C ASP A 577 -9.38 -5.74 -15.04
N ALA A 578 -10.31 -6.33 -15.81
CA ALA A 578 -10.81 -7.69 -15.62
C ALA A 578 -9.70 -8.75 -15.73
N GLU A 579 -8.98 -8.80 -16.86
CA GLU A 579 -7.94 -9.81 -17.11
C GLU A 579 -6.81 -9.77 -16.06
N GLN A 580 -6.46 -8.58 -15.54
CA GLN A 580 -5.47 -8.45 -14.47
C GLN A 580 -5.99 -8.99 -13.13
N ILE A 581 -7.25 -8.68 -12.76
CA ILE A 581 -7.89 -9.23 -11.56
C ILE A 581 -8.01 -10.76 -11.68
N GLU A 582 -8.44 -11.27 -12.84
CA GLU A 582 -8.46 -12.70 -13.12
C GLU A 582 -7.06 -13.33 -13.02
N SER A 583 -6.01 -12.65 -13.48
CA SER A 583 -4.62 -13.09 -13.34
C SER A 583 -4.16 -13.17 -11.89
N TYR A 584 -4.41 -12.13 -11.07
CA TYR A 584 -4.08 -12.14 -9.63
C TYR A 584 -4.82 -13.24 -8.88
N VAL A 585 -6.13 -13.38 -9.09
CA VAL A 585 -6.92 -14.48 -8.50
C VAL A 585 -6.38 -15.84 -8.98
N SER A 586 -6.05 -15.96 -10.27
CA SER A 586 -5.46 -17.16 -10.88
C SER A 586 -4.09 -17.53 -10.32
N SER A 587 -3.24 -16.58 -9.95
CA SER A 587 -1.95 -16.83 -9.31
C SER A 587 -2.11 -17.14 -7.82
N SER A 588 -2.75 -16.22 -7.10
CA SER A 588 -2.85 -16.24 -5.64
C SER A 588 -3.59 -17.47 -5.12
N ILE A 589 -4.69 -17.90 -5.78
CA ILE A 589 -5.40 -19.13 -5.40
C ILE A 589 -4.60 -20.39 -5.72
N LYS A 590 -3.77 -20.42 -6.79
CA LYS A 590 -2.87 -21.57 -7.03
C LYS A 590 -1.82 -21.66 -5.93
N ASN A 591 -1.25 -20.54 -5.50
CA ASN A 591 -0.22 -20.51 -4.46
C ASN A 591 -0.81 -20.90 -3.10
N ALA A 592 -1.99 -20.39 -2.74
CA ALA A 592 -2.70 -20.77 -1.52
C ALA A 592 -3.15 -22.25 -1.54
N PHE A 593 -3.72 -22.74 -2.65
CA PHE A 593 -4.10 -24.15 -2.79
C PHE A 593 -2.88 -25.09 -2.76
N SER A 594 -1.73 -24.66 -3.28
CA SER A 594 -0.48 -25.45 -3.22
C SER A 594 0.10 -25.52 -1.81
N ARG A 595 -0.04 -24.44 -1.01
CA ARG A 595 0.29 -24.46 0.43
C ARG A 595 -0.63 -25.42 1.18
N ILE A 596 -1.95 -25.29 1.02
CA ILE A 596 -2.95 -26.18 1.63
C ILE A 596 -2.71 -27.65 1.26
N LEU A 597 -2.28 -27.94 0.02
CA LEU A 597 -1.95 -29.31 -0.38
C LEU A 597 -0.79 -29.89 0.44
N GLY A 598 0.30 -29.13 0.62
CA GLY A 598 1.43 -29.53 1.47
C GLY A 598 1.03 -29.66 2.94
N ASP A 599 0.21 -28.72 3.46
CA ASP A 599 -0.33 -28.81 4.83
C ASP A 599 -1.13 -30.11 5.02
N VAL A 600 -2.02 -30.45 4.07
CA VAL A 600 -2.83 -31.68 4.10
C VAL A 600 -1.97 -32.94 3.98
N GLU A 601 -0.94 -32.95 3.12
CA GLU A 601 0.03 -34.05 3.00
C GLU A 601 0.82 -34.29 4.31
N THR A 602 1.00 -33.28 5.16
CA THR A 602 1.59 -33.47 6.51
C THR A 602 0.56 -33.82 7.60
N MET A 603 -0.72 -33.43 7.43
CA MET A 603 -1.76 -33.61 8.45
C MET A 603 -2.52 -34.95 8.33
N SER A 604 -2.63 -35.54 7.15
CA SER A 604 -3.38 -36.81 6.96
C SER A 604 -2.86 -37.94 7.86
N ASP A 605 -1.54 -38.04 7.95
CA ASP A 605 -0.81 -39.09 8.68
C ASP A 605 -1.01 -38.99 10.21
N VAL A 606 -1.47 -37.83 10.69
CA VAL A 606 -1.75 -37.57 12.11
C VAL A 606 -3.26 -37.62 12.41
N ALA A 607 -4.10 -37.20 11.46
CA ALA A 607 -5.55 -37.09 11.66
C ALA A 607 -6.32 -38.40 11.43
N ASN A 608 -5.77 -39.34 10.65
CA ASN A 608 -6.48 -40.54 10.17
C ASN A 608 -7.78 -40.19 9.40
N GLU A 609 -7.79 -39.04 8.72
CA GLU A 609 -8.83 -38.63 7.77
C GLU A 609 -8.31 -38.71 6.34
N HIS A 610 -9.16 -39.09 5.37
CA HIS A 610 -8.72 -39.29 4.00
C HIS A 610 -8.27 -37.95 3.36
N PRO A 611 -7.07 -37.87 2.72
CA PRO A 611 -6.49 -36.60 2.26
C PRO A 611 -7.41 -35.76 1.36
N LEU A 612 -8.19 -36.39 0.47
CA LEU A 612 -9.13 -35.66 -0.41
C LEU A 612 -10.32 -35.04 0.34
N ALA A 613 -10.74 -35.60 1.48
CA ALA A 613 -11.83 -35.04 2.29
C ALA A 613 -11.33 -33.82 3.09
N MET A 614 -10.16 -33.95 3.72
CA MET A 614 -9.44 -32.84 4.36
C MET A 614 -9.15 -31.71 3.37
N LEU A 615 -8.63 -32.02 2.19
CA LEU A 615 -8.38 -31.05 1.13
C LEU A 615 -9.67 -30.32 0.70
N ALA A 616 -10.81 -31.00 0.62
CA ALA A 616 -12.09 -30.37 0.28
C ALA A 616 -12.51 -29.33 1.33
N GLU A 617 -12.46 -29.66 2.62
CA GLU A 617 -12.89 -28.73 3.68
C GLU A 617 -11.89 -27.59 3.90
N GLN A 618 -10.58 -27.80 3.76
CA GLN A 618 -9.61 -26.69 3.76
C GLN A 618 -9.79 -25.78 2.53
N THR A 619 -10.06 -26.36 1.35
CA THR A 619 -10.38 -25.61 0.12
C THR A 619 -11.69 -24.81 0.27
N LYS A 620 -12.68 -25.35 0.99
CA LYS A 620 -13.94 -24.68 1.33
C LYS A 620 -13.77 -23.54 2.34
N LYS A 621 -12.82 -23.66 3.29
CA LYS A 621 -12.41 -22.55 4.17
C LYS A 621 -11.70 -21.45 3.40
N LEU A 622 -10.80 -21.78 2.47
CA LEU A 622 -10.16 -20.83 1.56
C LEU A 622 -11.21 -20.01 0.78
N LEU A 623 -12.11 -20.71 0.09
CA LEU A 623 -13.21 -20.11 -0.69
C LEU A 623 -14.09 -19.17 0.16
N ARG A 624 -14.35 -19.51 1.43
CA ARG A 624 -15.07 -18.66 2.39
C ARG A 624 -14.26 -17.43 2.84
N LYS A 625 -12.95 -17.58 3.14
CA LYS A 625 -12.08 -16.44 3.48
C LYS A 625 -12.04 -15.43 2.34
N ASP A 626 -11.83 -15.89 1.11
CA ASP A 626 -11.71 -14.99 -0.04
C ASP A 626 -13.00 -14.25 -0.35
N THR A 627 -14.13 -14.96 -0.32
CA THR A 627 -15.46 -14.36 -0.55
C THR A 627 -15.80 -13.26 0.48
N THR A 628 -15.24 -13.34 1.70
CA THR A 628 -15.48 -12.36 2.77
C THR A 628 -14.42 -11.27 2.89
N MET A 629 -13.15 -11.57 2.58
CA MET A 629 -12.02 -10.66 2.82
C MET A 629 -11.49 -9.96 1.56
N TYR A 630 -11.39 -10.67 0.43
CA TYR A 630 -10.66 -10.21 -0.76
C TYR A 630 -11.58 -9.90 -1.95
N MET A 631 -12.63 -10.68 -2.16
CA MET A 631 -13.61 -10.43 -3.22
C MET A 631 -14.33 -9.06 -3.09
N PRO A 632 -14.68 -8.54 -1.89
CA PRO A 632 -15.26 -7.20 -1.77
C PRO A 632 -14.37 -6.05 -2.30
N ILE A 633 -13.06 -6.27 -2.40
CA ILE A 633 -12.11 -5.33 -3.01
C ILE A 633 -12.07 -5.55 -4.52
N LEU A 634 -11.80 -6.79 -4.95
CA LEU A 634 -11.57 -7.15 -6.36
C LEU A 634 -12.84 -6.99 -7.22
N SER A 635 -14.02 -7.27 -6.66
CA SER A 635 -15.32 -7.06 -7.33
C SER A 635 -15.63 -5.59 -7.64
N GLN A 636 -14.98 -4.62 -6.99
CA GLN A 636 -15.12 -3.20 -7.37
C GLN A 636 -14.50 -2.85 -8.74
N ARG A 637 -13.69 -3.75 -9.32
CA ARG A 637 -13.04 -3.57 -10.63
C ARG A 637 -13.42 -4.66 -11.63
N HIS A 638 -13.77 -5.85 -11.16
CA HIS A 638 -14.26 -6.95 -11.99
C HIS A 638 -15.47 -7.64 -11.34
N ARG A 639 -16.69 -7.31 -11.80
CA ARG A 639 -17.97 -7.75 -11.22
C ARG A 639 -18.05 -9.26 -10.92
N ASN A 640 -17.42 -10.08 -11.76
CA ASN A 640 -17.49 -11.55 -11.69
C ASN A 640 -16.33 -12.21 -10.90
N ALA A 641 -15.52 -11.47 -10.14
CA ALA A 641 -14.34 -12.00 -9.44
C ALA A 641 -14.65 -13.23 -8.58
N SER A 642 -15.74 -13.21 -7.81
CA SER A 642 -16.19 -14.34 -6.99
C SER A 642 -16.56 -15.59 -7.82
N ALA A 643 -17.06 -15.43 -9.05
CA ALA A 643 -17.37 -16.55 -9.94
C ALA A 643 -16.11 -17.13 -10.59
N VAL A 644 -15.10 -16.30 -10.88
CA VAL A 644 -13.78 -16.74 -11.34
C VAL A 644 -13.04 -17.49 -10.22
N LEU A 645 -13.03 -16.95 -9.00
CA LEU A 645 -12.55 -17.61 -7.78
C LEU A 645 -13.18 -19.00 -7.63
N ALA A 646 -14.51 -19.06 -7.53
CA ALA A 646 -15.24 -20.31 -7.27
C ALA A 646 -15.00 -21.35 -8.38
N SER A 647 -14.96 -20.91 -9.64
CA SER A 647 -14.70 -21.77 -10.80
C SER A 647 -13.26 -22.29 -10.85
N LEU A 648 -12.28 -21.48 -10.42
CA LEU A 648 -10.88 -21.88 -10.30
C LEU A 648 -10.66 -22.90 -9.18
N VAL A 649 -11.24 -22.62 -8.00
CA VAL A 649 -11.21 -23.50 -6.83
C VAL A 649 -11.81 -24.88 -7.18
N HIS A 650 -12.98 -24.90 -7.82
CA HIS A 650 -13.64 -26.12 -8.31
C HIS A 650 -12.73 -26.93 -9.25
N ARG A 651 -12.08 -26.26 -10.21
CA ARG A 651 -11.16 -26.92 -11.16
C ARG A 651 -9.92 -27.48 -10.47
N LEU A 652 -9.33 -26.77 -9.52
CA LEU A 652 -8.12 -27.21 -8.81
C LEU A 652 -8.38 -28.45 -7.96
N TYR A 653 -9.46 -28.46 -7.17
CA TYR A 653 -9.87 -29.65 -6.42
C TYR A 653 -10.32 -30.78 -7.35
N GLY A 654 -11.08 -30.48 -8.40
CA GLY A 654 -11.59 -31.46 -9.37
C GLY A 654 -10.49 -32.27 -10.07
N VAL A 655 -9.33 -31.67 -10.35
CA VAL A 655 -8.16 -32.38 -10.90
C VAL A 655 -7.58 -33.41 -9.91
N ARG A 656 -7.65 -33.15 -8.60
CA ARG A 656 -7.21 -34.09 -7.55
C ARG A 656 -8.27 -35.13 -7.22
N LEU A 657 -9.55 -34.75 -7.28
CA LEU A 657 -10.69 -35.64 -7.01
C LEU A 657 -10.93 -36.66 -8.14
N LYS A 658 -10.72 -36.29 -9.41
CA LYS A 658 -11.12 -37.13 -10.55
C LYS A 658 -10.57 -38.57 -10.51
N PRO A 659 -9.28 -38.85 -10.26
CA PRO A 659 -8.77 -40.22 -10.21
C PRO A 659 -9.46 -41.11 -9.16
N PHE A 660 -9.91 -40.51 -8.05
CA PHE A 660 -10.68 -41.20 -7.02
C PHE A 660 -12.09 -41.56 -7.52
N LEU A 661 -12.80 -40.61 -8.16
CA LEU A 661 -14.11 -40.86 -8.78
C LEU A 661 -14.06 -41.95 -9.86
N ASP A 662 -13.03 -41.92 -10.71
CA ASP A 662 -12.82 -42.91 -11.77
C ASP A 662 -12.51 -44.33 -11.21
N SER A 663 -12.16 -44.44 -9.91
CA SER A 663 -11.83 -45.71 -9.22
C SER A 663 -12.91 -46.23 -8.25
N ALA A 664 -13.95 -45.44 -7.96
CA ALA A 664 -14.91 -45.71 -6.89
C ALA A 664 -15.97 -46.76 -7.29
N GLU A 665 -15.65 -48.05 -7.18
CA GLU A 665 -16.55 -49.16 -7.53
C GLU A 665 -17.49 -49.63 -6.40
N HIS A 666 -17.16 -49.32 -5.15
CA HIS A 666 -17.80 -49.84 -3.93
C HIS A 666 -17.94 -48.76 -2.85
N LEU A 667 -18.84 -48.94 -1.87
CA LEU A 667 -18.95 -48.07 -0.70
C LEU A 667 -17.86 -48.45 0.34
N THR A 668 -16.69 -47.82 0.25
CA THR A 668 -15.62 -47.91 1.26
C THR A 668 -15.71 -46.75 2.26
N GLU A 669 -14.94 -46.84 3.35
CA GLU A 669 -14.79 -45.76 4.32
C GLU A 669 -14.26 -44.46 3.67
N ASP A 670 -13.32 -44.59 2.72
CA ASP A 670 -12.82 -43.45 1.92
C ASP A 670 -13.94 -42.80 1.11
N VAL A 671 -14.83 -43.59 0.51
CA VAL A 671 -15.96 -43.09 -0.27
C VAL A 671 -16.96 -42.36 0.62
N VAL A 672 -17.25 -42.89 1.82
CA VAL A 672 -18.10 -42.25 2.84
C VAL A 672 -17.47 -40.95 3.37
N SER A 673 -16.14 -40.86 3.45
CA SER A 673 -15.42 -39.64 3.85
C SER A 673 -15.37 -38.58 2.73
N VAL A 674 -14.97 -38.98 1.52
CA VAL A 674 -14.67 -38.04 0.42
C VAL A 674 -15.92 -37.52 -0.27
N PHE A 675 -16.93 -38.35 -0.53
CA PHE A 675 -18.09 -37.94 -1.33
C PHE A 675 -18.90 -36.81 -0.67
N PRO A 676 -19.23 -36.82 0.63
CA PRO A 676 -19.94 -35.72 1.28
C PRO A 676 -19.11 -34.43 1.33
N ALA A 677 -17.80 -34.54 1.57
CA ALA A 677 -16.90 -33.39 1.63
C ALA A 677 -16.74 -32.71 0.26
N ALA A 678 -16.58 -33.51 -0.80
CA ALA A 678 -16.46 -33.03 -2.18
C ALA A 678 -17.78 -32.42 -2.70
N ASP A 679 -18.93 -33.02 -2.39
CA ASP A 679 -20.24 -32.45 -2.75
C ASP A 679 -20.50 -31.14 -2.00
N SER A 680 -20.22 -31.10 -0.69
CA SER A 680 -20.37 -29.89 0.12
C SER A 680 -19.51 -28.72 -0.40
N LEU A 681 -18.35 -28.99 -1.02
CA LEU A 681 -17.55 -28.00 -1.73
C LEU A 681 -18.18 -27.59 -3.08
N GLU A 682 -18.68 -28.53 -3.88
CA GLU A 682 -19.38 -28.24 -5.15
C GLU A 682 -20.64 -27.38 -4.92
N GLN A 683 -21.46 -27.69 -3.91
CA GLN A 683 -22.63 -26.86 -3.52
C GLN A 683 -22.21 -25.46 -3.02
N SER A 684 -21.09 -25.36 -2.28
CA SER A 684 -20.54 -24.07 -1.85
C SER A 684 -20.09 -23.20 -3.03
N VAL A 685 -19.44 -23.80 -4.03
CA VAL A 685 -19.05 -23.16 -5.30
C VAL A 685 -20.28 -22.66 -6.06
N LEU A 686 -21.30 -23.51 -6.24
CA LEU A 686 -22.53 -23.17 -6.95
C LEU A 686 -23.30 -22.03 -6.28
N THR A 687 -23.33 -22.00 -4.94
CA THR A 687 -23.92 -20.91 -4.16
C THR A 687 -23.22 -19.57 -4.43
N ILE A 688 -21.88 -19.56 -4.49
CA ILE A 688 -21.09 -18.34 -4.73
C ILE A 688 -21.18 -17.86 -6.19
N ILE A 689 -21.39 -18.75 -7.16
CA ILE A 689 -21.60 -18.37 -8.56
C ILE A 689 -23.02 -17.83 -8.80
N THR A 690 -24.03 -18.34 -8.08
CA THR A 690 -25.43 -17.92 -8.26
C THR A 690 -25.82 -16.69 -7.44
N SER A 691 -25.25 -16.49 -6.25
CA SER A 691 -25.63 -15.39 -5.34
C SER A 691 -25.38 -13.95 -5.84
N PRO A 692 -24.38 -13.61 -6.68
CA PRO A 692 -24.04 -12.21 -7.00
C PRO A 692 -24.37 -11.78 -8.44
N CYS A 693 -24.91 -12.65 -9.29
CA CYS A 693 -24.86 -12.46 -10.74
C CYS A 693 -26.21 -12.09 -11.37
N GLU A 694 -26.54 -10.80 -11.31
CA GLU A 694 -27.78 -10.24 -11.90
C GLU A 694 -27.82 -10.35 -13.45
N ASP A 695 -26.67 -10.29 -14.13
CA ASP A 695 -26.58 -10.21 -15.60
C ASP A 695 -26.66 -11.57 -16.32
N GLY A 696 -27.14 -12.63 -15.64
CA GLY A 696 -27.26 -13.99 -16.20
C GLY A 696 -25.93 -14.71 -16.50
N ALA A 697 -24.77 -14.05 -16.32
CA ALA A 697 -23.47 -14.64 -16.61
C ALA A 697 -23.15 -15.87 -15.73
N ALA A 698 -23.81 -16.05 -14.58
CA ALA A 698 -23.76 -17.26 -13.77
C ALA A 698 -24.11 -18.52 -14.56
N GLU A 699 -25.10 -18.48 -15.46
CA GLU A 699 -25.37 -19.60 -16.35
C GLU A 699 -24.14 -19.93 -17.22
N SER A 700 -23.39 -18.92 -17.66
CA SER A 700 -22.20 -19.13 -18.49
C SER A 700 -21.03 -19.75 -17.70
N TYR A 701 -20.89 -19.44 -16.41
CA TYR A 701 -19.89 -20.08 -15.54
C TYR A 701 -20.34 -21.51 -15.18
N CYS A 702 -21.59 -21.71 -14.75
CA CYS A 702 -22.13 -23.05 -14.47
C CYS A 702 -22.09 -23.97 -15.70
N LYS A 703 -22.35 -23.48 -16.92
CA LYS A 703 -22.21 -24.24 -18.18
C LYS A 703 -20.76 -24.56 -18.56
N LYS A 704 -19.78 -23.84 -18.01
CA LYS A 704 -18.34 -24.14 -18.15
C LYS A 704 -17.82 -25.10 -17.07
N LEU A 705 -18.55 -25.30 -15.97
CA LEU A 705 -18.17 -26.25 -14.91
C LEU A 705 -18.57 -27.67 -15.29
N ASN A 706 -17.56 -28.54 -15.40
CA ASN A 706 -17.76 -29.98 -15.43
C ASN A 706 -18.01 -30.48 -14.00
N LEU A 707 -19.26 -30.38 -13.54
CA LEU A 707 -19.66 -30.81 -12.20
C LEU A 707 -19.25 -32.26 -11.90
N TYR A 708 -18.90 -32.53 -10.66
CA TYR A 708 -18.40 -33.84 -10.18
C TYR A 708 -19.47 -34.93 -10.24
N LYS A 709 -20.76 -34.55 -10.18
CA LYS A 709 -21.93 -35.46 -10.28
C LYS A 709 -21.93 -36.56 -9.21
N ILE A 710 -21.46 -36.23 -8.01
CA ILE A 710 -21.24 -37.19 -6.92
C ILE A 710 -22.51 -37.99 -6.63
N GLU A 711 -23.68 -37.35 -6.53
CA GLU A 711 -25.00 -38.00 -6.37
C GLU A 711 -25.29 -39.14 -7.39
N THR A 712 -24.76 -39.06 -8.60
CA THR A 712 -25.01 -40.05 -9.66
C THR A 712 -24.09 -41.26 -9.50
N ILE A 713 -22.84 -41.04 -9.09
CA ILE A 713 -21.86 -42.10 -8.83
C ILE A 713 -22.25 -42.84 -7.55
N SER A 714 -22.36 -42.11 -6.44
CA SER A 714 -22.86 -42.58 -5.15
C SER A 714 -24.21 -43.30 -5.26
N GLY A 715 -25.23 -42.72 -5.90
CA GLY A 715 -26.53 -43.36 -6.10
C GLY A 715 -26.44 -44.70 -6.82
N THR A 716 -25.49 -44.85 -7.76
CA THR A 716 -25.21 -46.14 -8.42
C THR A 716 -24.59 -47.15 -7.46
N LEU A 717 -23.69 -46.71 -6.57
CA LEU A 717 -23.09 -47.55 -5.52
C LEU A 717 -24.12 -47.96 -4.46
N VAL A 718 -24.97 -47.04 -4.01
CA VAL A 718 -26.04 -47.32 -3.05
C VAL A 718 -27.09 -48.25 -3.68
N LEU A 719 -27.43 -48.13 -4.96
CA LEU A 719 -28.30 -49.12 -5.62
C LEU A 719 -27.70 -50.53 -5.68
N ARG A 720 -26.37 -50.66 -5.89
CA ARG A 720 -25.69 -51.97 -5.79
C ARG A 720 -25.78 -52.53 -4.37
N TRP A 721 -25.56 -51.68 -3.36
CA TRP A 721 -25.68 -52.04 -1.94
C TRP A 721 -27.12 -52.45 -1.58
N VAL A 722 -28.14 -51.65 -1.96
CA VAL A 722 -29.56 -51.94 -1.74
C VAL A 722 -29.93 -53.27 -2.39
N ASN A 723 -29.53 -53.52 -3.64
CA ASN A 723 -29.82 -54.81 -4.31
C ASN A 723 -29.17 -56.00 -3.57
N SER A 724 -27.96 -55.84 -3.03
CA SER A 724 -27.31 -56.86 -2.20
C SER A 724 -28.07 -57.11 -0.90
N GLN A 725 -28.45 -56.05 -0.19
CA GLN A 725 -29.17 -56.14 1.08
C GLN A 725 -30.59 -56.68 0.90
N LEU A 726 -31.29 -56.34 -0.18
CA LEU A 726 -32.61 -56.91 -0.49
C LEU A 726 -32.52 -58.40 -0.81
N GLY A 727 -31.48 -58.85 -1.52
CA GLY A 727 -31.21 -60.28 -1.72
C GLY A 727 -30.91 -61.02 -0.41
N ARG A 728 -30.17 -60.39 0.52
CA ARG A 728 -29.94 -60.92 1.88
C ARG A 728 -31.24 -60.95 2.67
N LEU A 729 -32.04 -59.87 2.66
CA LEU A 729 -33.32 -59.74 3.36
C LEU A 729 -34.30 -60.83 2.93
N GLN A 730 -34.43 -61.10 1.62
CA GLN A 730 -35.27 -62.21 1.13
C GLN A 730 -34.79 -63.56 1.69
N ALA A 731 -33.49 -63.85 1.64
CA ALA A 731 -32.94 -65.10 2.19
C ALA A 731 -33.06 -65.20 3.73
N TRP A 732 -33.12 -64.07 4.44
CA TRP A 732 -33.44 -64.02 5.88
C TRP A 732 -34.92 -64.24 6.16
N VAL A 733 -35.83 -63.65 5.38
CA VAL A 733 -37.28 -63.85 5.47
C VAL A 733 -37.63 -65.32 5.22
N GLU A 734 -37.08 -65.93 4.16
CA GLU A 734 -37.23 -67.36 3.86
C GLU A 734 -36.71 -68.25 5.01
N ARG A 735 -35.59 -67.87 5.65
CA ARG A 735 -35.03 -68.59 6.81
C ARG A 735 -35.90 -68.43 8.06
N ALA A 736 -36.40 -67.22 8.35
CA ALA A 736 -37.27 -66.95 9.47
C ALA A 736 -38.59 -67.72 9.36
N ILE A 737 -39.14 -67.83 8.14
CA ILE A 737 -40.27 -68.69 7.79
C ILE A 737 -39.95 -70.17 8.07
N GLN A 738 -38.83 -70.68 7.53
CA GLN A 738 -38.44 -72.10 7.69
C GLN A 738 -38.16 -72.52 9.15
N GLN A 739 -37.83 -71.56 10.02
CA GLN A 739 -37.55 -71.80 11.44
C GLN A 739 -38.76 -71.59 12.36
N GLU A 740 -39.88 -71.08 11.83
CA GLU A 740 -41.08 -70.80 12.61
C GLU A 740 -41.74 -72.08 13.14
N ARG A 741 -42.26 -72.01 14.37
CA ARG A 741 -42.93 -73.11 15.08
C ARG A 741 -44.38 -72.78 15.46
N TRP A 742 -44.82 -71.56 15.14
CA TRP A 742 -46.15 -71.02 15.45
C TRP A 742 -46.51 -71.07 16.94
N ALA A 743 -45.48 -70.90 17.78
CA ALA A 743 -45.62 -70.66 19.21
C ALA A 743 -45.68 -69.15 19.47
N PRO A 744 -46.48 -68.68 20.46
CA PRO A 744 -46.51 -67.27 20.82
C PRO A 744 -45.19 -66.85 21.49
N VAL A 745 -44.65 -65.69 21.10
CA VAL A 745 -43.41 -65.13 21.69
C VAL A 745 -43.53 -64.95 23.21
N SER A 746 -44.70 -64.54 23.72
CA SER A 746 -45.00 -64.56 25.15
C SER A 746 -46.50 -64.65 25.44
N THR A 747 -46.89 -64.73 26.71
CA THR A 747 -48.31 -64.71 27.12
C THR A 747 -49.02 -63.39 26.74
N GLN A 748 -48.25 -62.31 26.58
CA GLN A 748 -48.69 -60.98 26.13
C GLN A 748 -48.55 -60.83 24.61
N GLN A 749 -47.40 -61.22 24.04
CA GLN A 749 -47.12 -61.15 22.58
C GLN A 749 -47.52 -62.46 21.89
N ARG A 750 -48.76 -62.51 21.40
CA ARG A 750 -49.40 -63.72 20.85
C ARG A 750 -49.25 -63.90 19.33
N HIS A 751 -48.18 -63.36 18.76
CA HIS A 751 -47.72 -63.61 17.39
C HIS A 751 -46.50 -64.54 17.40
N GLY A 752 -46.11 -65.05 16.24
CA GLY A 752 -44.91 -65.86 16.07
C GLY A 752 -43.62 -65.06 16.27
N SER A 753 -42.50 -65.78 16.35
CA SER A 753 -41.16 -65.19 16.48
C SER A 753 -40.61 -64.63 15.17
N SER A 754 -40.97 -65.23 14.03
CA SER A 754 -40.44 -64.88 12.71
C SER A 754 -40.75 -63.44 12.30
N ILE A 755 -41.95 -62.91 12.60
CA ILE A 755 -42.28 -61.51 12.28
C ILE A 755 -41.42 -60.52 13.08
N VAL A 756 -41.05 -60.85 14.32
CA VAL A 756 -40.17 -59.99 15.15
C VAL A 756 -38.78 -59.92 14.53
N GLU A 757 -38.25 -61.05 14.07
CA GLU A 757 -36.94 -61.10 13.39
C GLU A 757 -36.98 -60.41 12.02
N VAL A 758 -38.09 -60.49 11.28
CA VAL A 758 -38.26 -59.75 10.01
C VAL A 758 -38.26 -58.23 10.26
N TYR A 759 -39.03 -57.71 11.24
CA TYR A 759 -38.95 -56.29 11.59
C TYR A 759 -37.54 -55.90 12.06
N ARG A 760 -36.89 -56.71 12.90
CA ARG A 760 -35.52 -56.44 13.40
C ARG A 760 -34.50 -56.31 12.27
N ILE A 761 -34.55 -57.21 11.27
CA ILE A 761 -33.63 -57.17 10.12
C ILE A 761 -33.96 -56.01 9.17
N VAL A 762 -35.24 -55.64 9.03
CA VAL A 762 -35.65 -54.44 8.27
C VAL A 762 -35.15 -53.17 8.95
N GLU A 763 -35.33 -53.03 10.27
CA GLU A 763 -34.84 -51.93 11.10
C GLU A 763 -33.30 -51.80 10.97
N GLU A 764 -32.57 -52.91 11.18
CA GLU A 764 -31.12 -52.98 10.99
C GLU A 764 -30.67 -52.58 9.56
N THR A 765 -31.46 -52.91 8.53
CA THR A 765 -31.17 -52.55 7.13
C THR A 765 -31.44 -51.07 6.84
N VAL A 766 -32.48 -50.49 7.45
CA VAL A 766 -32.81 -49.06 7.32
C VAL A 766 -31.78 -48.19 8.07
N ASP A 767 -31.38 -48.59 9.27
CA ASP A 767 -30.31 -47.94 10.03
C ASP A 767 -28.99 -47.98 9.25
N GLN A 768 -28.60 -49.14 8.70
CA GLN A 768 -27.41 -49.25 7.86
C GLN A 768 -27.49 -48.36 6.60
N PHE A 769 -28.67 -48.18 6.00
CA PHE A 769 -28.85 -47.32 4.83
C PHE A 769 -28.63 -45.84 5.16
N PHE A 770 -29.21 -45.34 6.25
CA PHE A 770 -28.99 -43.95 6.68
C PHE A 770 -27.57 -43.71 7.22
N ALA A 771 -26.95 -44.73 7.83
CA ALA A 771 -25.55 -44.67 8.26
C ALA A 771 -24.54 -44.52 7.10
N LEU A 772 -24.93 -44.78 5.84
CA LEU A 772 -24.04 -44.60 4.68
C LEU A 772 -23.59 -43.14 4.47
N ASN A 773 -24.40 -42.16 4.89
CA ASN A 773 -24.10 -40.70 4.87
C ASN A 773 -23.61 -40.08 3.54
N VAL A 774 -23.63 -40.82 2.41
CA VAL A 774 -23.25 -40.30 1.08
C VAL A 774 -24.38 -39.45 0.45
N PRO A 775 -24.06 -38.42 -0.36
CA PRO A 775 -25.05 -37.72 -1.17
C PRO A 775 -25.79 -38.71 -2.07
N MET A 776 -27.10 -38.57 -2.24
CA MET A 776 -27.91 -39.47 -3.07
C MET A 776 -29.31 -38.90 -3.34
N ARG A 777 -29.95 -39.37 -4.41
CA ARG A 777 -31.27 -38.87 -4.83
C ARG A 777 -32.40 -39.65 -4.14
N PRO A 778 -33.65 -39.14 -4.13
CA PRO A 778 -34.79 -39.82 -3.47
C PRO A 778 -35.22 -41.16 -4.12
N GLY A 779 -34.82 -41.45 -5.36
CA GLY A 779 -35.19 -42.68 -6.07
C GLY A 779 -34.56 -43.93 -5.47
N GLU A 780 -33.37 -43.78 -4.89
CA GLU A 780 -32.57 -44.83 -4.30
C GLU A 780 -33.18 -45.28 -2.96
N LEU A 781 -33.61 -44.35 -2.11
CA LEU A 781 -34.45 -44.63 -0.93
C LEU A 781 -35.79 -45.28 -1.35
N SER A 782 -36.43 -44.76 -2.40
CA SER A 782 -37.68 -45.33 -2.93
C SER A 782 -37.53 -46.79 -3.37
N SER A 783 -36.35 -47.18 -3.87
CA SER A 783 -36.07 -48.56 -4.24
C SER A 783 -35.84 -49.48 -3.03
N LEU A 784 -35.23 -48.98 -1.94
CA LEU A 784 -35.12 -49.72 -0.68
C LEU A 784 -36.51 -49.97 -0.06
N VAL A 785 -37.33 -48.91 0.07
CA VAL A 785 -38.68 -49.00 0.67
C VAL A 785 -39.56 -49.99 -0.09
N ARG A 786 -39.56 -49.94 -1.44
CA ARG A 786 -40.26 -50.92 -2.29
C ARG A 786 -39.74 -52.35 -2.12
N GLY A 787 -38.45 -52.54 -1.87
CA GLY A 787 -37.87 -53.85 -1.60
C GLY A 787 -38.28 -54.43 -0.25
N ILE A 788 -38.37 -53.57 0.78
CA ILE A 788 -38.89 -53.91 2.11
C ILE A 788 -40.38 -54.27 2.04
N ASP A 789 -41.19 -53.46 1.34
CA ASP A 789 -42.61 -53.76 1.05
C ASP A 789 -42.78 -55.13 0.38
N ASN A 790 -42.02 -55.42 -0.68
CA ASN A 790 -42.02 -56.73 -1.32
C ASN A 790 -41.61 -57.88 -0.36
N ALA A 791 -40.64 -57.65 0.55
CA ALA A 791 -40.26 -58.65 1.56
C ALA A 791 -41.40 -58.93 2.56
N PHE A 792 -42.12 -57.91 3.02
CA PHE A 792 -43.32 -58.07 3.84
C PHE A 792 -44.46 -58.73 3.07
N GLN A 793 -44.67 -58.41 1.80
CA GLN A 793 -45.68 -59.07 0.96
C GLN A 793 -45.37 -60.57 0.75
N VAL A 794 -44.10 -60.95 0.53
CA VAL A 794 -43.67 -62.36 0.47
C VAL A 794 -43.91 -63.07 1.80
N TYR A 795 -43.56 -62.43 2.93
CA TYR A 795 -43.81 -62.98 4.26
C TYR A 795 -45.31 -63.15 4.54
N ALA A 796 -46.10 -62.08 4.42
CA ALA A 796 -47.54 -62.07 4.68
C ALA A 796 -48.30 -63.05 3.76
N LYS A 797 -47.87 -63.17 2.49
CA LYS A 797 -48.40 -64.20 1.59
C LYS A 797 -48.08 -65.60 2.12
N HIS A 798 -46.86 -65.89 2.56
CA HIS A 798 -46.56 -67.21 3.14
C HIS A 798 -47.39 -67.49 4.41
N VAL A 799 -47.59 -66.50 5.29
CA VAL A 799 -48.47 -66.66 6.45
C VAL A 799 -49.91 -66.97 5.99
N ALA A 800 -50.43 -66.26 5.00
CA ALA A 800 -51.76 -66.48 4.44
C ALA A 800 -51.91 -67.86 3.75
N ASP A 801 -50.94 -68.26 2.92
CA ASP A 801 -50.88 -69.58 2.28
C ASP A 801 -50.75 -70.73 3.31
N SER A 802 -50.31 -70.43 4.55
CA SER A 802 -50.23 -71.38 5.68
C SER A 802 -51.49 -71.47 6.54
N LEU A 803 -52.52 -70.64 6.30
CA LEU A 803 -53.80 -70.71 7.00
C LEU A 803 -54.65 -71.88 6.48
N ALA A 804 -55.39 -72.55 7.36
CA ALA A 804 -56.36 -73.56 6.96
C ALA A 804 -57.50 -72.95 6.14
N ASN A 805 -58.07 -73.70 5.19
CA ASN A 805 -59.17 -73.20 4.37
C ASN A 805 -60.38 -72.87 5.23
N LYS A 806 -61.15 -71.85 4.83
CA LYS A 806 -62.41 -71.47 5.47
C LYS A 806 -63.39 -72.65 5.61
N GLU A 807 -63.35 -73.58 4.65
CA GLU A 807 -64.19 -74.79 4.62
C GLU A 807 -63.77 -75.85 5.67
N ASP A 808 -62.49 -75.89 6.04
CA ASP A 808 -61.95 -76.82 7.06
C ASP A 808 -62.11 -76.27 8.49
N ILE A 809 -62.27 -74.95 8.63
CA ILE A 809 -62.46 -74.25 9.92
C ILE A 809 -63.93 -74.23 10.36
N ILE A 810 -64.88 -74.22 9.42
CA ILE A 810 -66.32 -74.19 9.73
C ILE A 810 -66.78 -75.60 10.16
N PRO A 811 -67.27 -75.81 11.40
CA PRO A 811 -67.78 -77.10 11.80
C PRO A 811 -69.00 -77.49 10.96
N PRO A 812 -69.13 -78.75 10.52
CA PRO A 812 -70.25 -79.19 9.70
C PRO A 812 -71.57 -79.01 10.46
N VAL A 813 -72.63 -78.60 9.72
CA VAL A 813 -73.93 -78.27 10.30
C VAL A 813 -74.45 -79.44 11.15
N PRO A 814 -74.71 -79.24 12.47
CA PRO A 814 -75.06 -80.32 13.36
C PRO A 814 -76.40 -80.96 12.96
N ILE A 815 -76.42 -82.28 12.87
CA ILE A 815 -77.60 -83.06 12.45
C ILE A 815 -78.73 -82.83 13.46
N LEU A 816 -79.89 -82.37 12.99
CA LEU A 816 -81.07 -82.08 13.82
C LEU A 816 -81.63 -83.37 14.45
N THR A 817 -81.16 -83.68 15.66
CA THR A 817 -81.62 -84.83 16.45
C THR A 817 -82.99 -84.54 17.06
N ARG A 818 -84.03 -85.15 16.47
CA ARG A 818 -85.43 -84.93 16.83
C ARG A 818 -85.73 -85.54 18.21
N TYR A 819 -85.81 -84.70 19.24
CA TYR A 819 -86.18 -85.09 20.61
C TYR A 819 -87.48 -85.91 20.65
N ARG A 820 -87.39 -87.18 21.07
CA ARG A 820 -88.53 -88.09 21.22
C ARG A 820 -88.72 -88.43 22.69
N LYS A 821 -89.81 -87.93 23.28
CA LYS A 821 -90.19 -88.21 24.67
C LYS A 821 -90.73 -89.64 24.78
N GLU A 822 -90.06 -90.50 25.53
CA GLU A 822 -90.48 -91.90 25.69
C GLU A 822 -91.62 -92.08 26.70
N SER A 823 -92.51 -93.05 26.45
CA SER A 823 -93.53 -93.53 27.39
C SER A 823 -94.11 -94.88 26.92
N GLY A 824 -94.07 -95.91 27.77
CA GLY A 824 -95.10 -96.96 27.79
C GLY A 824 -95.04 -98.17 26.82
N ILE A 825 -94.08 -99.07 27.03
CA ILE A 825 -94.30 -100.54 27.26
C ILE A 825 -95.05 -101.41 26.19
N LYS A 826 -94.43 -102.57 25.88
CA LYS A 826 -94.95 -103.87 25.32
C LYS A 826 -95.13 -104.11 23.79
N ALA A 827 -94.17 -104.91 23.28
CA ALA A 827 -94.37 -106.27 22.69
C ALA A 827 -94.51 -106.51 21.15
N PHE A 828 -93.99 -107.68 20.76
CA PHE A 828 -94.13 -108.45 19.49
C PHE A 828 -93.48 -107.99 18.14
N VAL A 829 -92.27 -108.54 17.92
CA VAL A 829 -91.87 -109.43 16.78
C VAL A 829 -91.98 -108.96 15.30
N LYS A 830 -90.82 -108.96 14.62
CA LYS A 830 -90.58 -108.94 13.14
C LYS A 830 -91.07 -107.68 12.38
N LYS A 831 -90.44 -107.22 11.30
CA LYS A 831 -89.37 -107.77 10.42
C LYS A 831 -88.51 -106.60 9.86
N GLU A 832 -87.45 -106.89 9.11
CA GLU A 832 -86.65 -105.87 8.42
C GLU A 832 -87.45 -105.11 7.36
N LEU A 833 -87.06 -103.86 7.10
CA LEU A 833 -86.79 -103.38 5.74
C LEU A 833 -85.66 -102.35 5.78
N THR A 834 -84.59 -102.60 5.03
CA THR A 834 -83.46 -101.68 4.86
C THR A 834 -83.83 -100.60 3.84
N ASP A 835 -83.45 -99.35 4.08
CA ASP A 835 -83.31 -98.36 3.02
C ASP A 835 -81.96 -97.62 3.19
N SER A 836 -81.32 -97.30 2.07
CA SER A 836 -79.88 -97.11 1.95
C SER A 836 -79.52 -95.73 1.41
N ARG A 837 -79.54 -94.71 2.29
CA ARG A 837 -79.02 -93.35 2.03
C ARG A 837 -78.36 -92.76 3.28
N LEU A 838 -77.17 -93.26 3.60
CA LEU A 838 -76.21 -92.49 4.38
C LEU A 838 -75.54 -91.47 3.44
N PRO A 839 -75.52 -90.16 3.77
CA PRO A 839 -74.54 -89.25 3.21
C PRO A 839 -73.14 -89.70 3.61
N GLU A 840 -72.12 -89.35 2.83
CA GLU A 840 -70.74 -89.66 3.19
C GLU A 840 -70.35 -88.99 4.51
N VAL A 841 -70.20 -89.80 5.55
CA VAL A 841 -69.44 -89.40 6.74
C VAL A 841 -67.96 -89.35 6.31
N ARG A 842 -67.50 -88.18 5.85
CA ARG A 842 -66.07 -87.86 5.82
C ARG A 842 -65.50 -88.23 7.19
N LYS A 843 -64.52 -89.13 7.22
CA LYS A 843 -63.91 -89.57 8.48
C LYS A 843 -63.19 -88.38 9.08
N SER A 844 -63.28 -88.23 10.40
CA SER A 844 -62.53 -87.22 11.15
C SER A 844 -61.00 -87.43 11.14
N SER A 845 -60.50 -88.46 10.45
CA SER A 845 -59.07 -88.67 10.14
C SER A 845 -58.55 -87.76 9.03
N ASP A 846 -59.42 -87.25 8.16
CA ASP A 846 -59.00 -86.70 6.86
C ASP A 846 -58.95 -85.15 6.86
N ILE A 847 -59.14 -84.52 8.02
CA ILE A 847 -59.10 -83.05 8.19
C ILE A 847 -57.92 -82.67 9.07
N GLN A 848 -56.82 -82.16 8.48
CA GLN A 848 -55.69 -81.60 9.23
C GLN A 848 -56.01 -80.18 9.73
N VAL A 849 -56.95 -80.07 10.68
CA VAL A 849 -57.25 -78.79 11.33
C VAL A 849 -56.07 -78.42 12.24
N LEU A 850 -55.40 -77.30 11.91
CA LEU A 850 -54.38 -76.69 12.78
C LEU A 850 -54.99 -76.39 14.16
N ALA A 851 -54.25 -76.68 15.23
CA ALA A 851 -54.74 -76.46 16.59
C ALA A 851 -55.12 -74.99 16.80
N THR A 852 -56.24 -74.72 17.47
CA THR A 852 -56.77 -73.34 17.62
C THR A 852 -55.75 -72.32 18.12
N PRO A 853 -54.85 -72.62 19.08
CA PRO A 853 -53.78 -71.70 19.48
C PRO A 853 -52.83 -71.33 18.33
N THR A 854 -52.45 -72.30 17.50
CA THR A 854 -51.58 -72.14 16.32
C THR A 854 -52.22 -71.20 15.30
N LEU A 855 -53.49 -71.42 14.98
CA LEU A 855 -54.24 -70.59 14.05
C LEU A 855 -54.46 -69.16 14.58
N CYS A 856 -54.68 -68.99 15.89
CA CYS A 856 -54.69 -67.67 16.51
C CYS A 856 -53.31 -66.98 16.43
N VAL A 857 -52.20 -67.70 16.61
CA VAL A 857 -50.85 -67.15 16.46
C VAL A 857 -50.58 -66.73 15.01
N GLN A 858 -50.94 -67.54 14.01
CA GLN A 858 -50.82 -67.17 12.59
C GLN A 858 -51.62 -65.91 12.25
N LEU A 859 -52.90 -65.83 12.67
CA LEU A 859 -53.75 -64.65 12.42
C LEU A 859 -53.22 -63.37 13.11
N ASN A 860 -52.74 -63.48 14.36
CA ASN A 860 -52.09 -62.36 15.05
C ASN A 860 -50.79 -61.94 14.35
N THR A 861 -50.04 -62.90 13.81
CA THR A 861 -48.79 -62.66 13.07
C THR A 861 -49.07 -61.90 11.77
N LEU A 862 -50.11 -62.32 11.03
CA LEU A 862 -50.56 -61.65 9.81
C LEU A 862 -51.03 -60.21 10.11
N TYR A 863 -51.82 -60.01 11.18
CA TYR A 863 -52.24 -58.68 11.64
C TYR A 863 -51.06 -57.78 12.02
N VAL A 864 -50.06 -58.32 12.73
CA VAL A 864 -48.83 -57.58 13.07
C VAL A 864 -48.03 -57.23 11.82
N SER A 865 -47.89 -58.15 10.85
CA SER A 865 -47.19 -57.88 9.57
C SER A 865 -47.93 -56.94 8.61
N SER A 866 -49.16 -56.52 8.96
CA SER A 866 -49.99 -55.62 8.17
C SER A 866 -50.08 -54.21 8.80
N LYS A 867 -49.11 -53.84 9.64
CA LYS A 867 -49.14 -52.66 10.52
C LYS A 867 -47.82 -51.88 10.51
#